data_AF-A0A348NWM3-F1
#
_entry.id   AF-A0A348NWM3-F1
#
_cell.length_a   1.000
_cell.length_b   1.000
_cell.length_c   1.000
_cell.angle_alpha   90.00
_cell.angle_beta   90.00
_cell.angle_gamma   90.00
#
_symmetry.space_group_name_H-M   'P 1'
#
loop_
_entity.id
_entity.type
_entity.pdbx_description
1 polymer ?
#
loop_
_entity_poly.entity_id
_entity_poly.type
_entity_poly.pdbx_seq_one_letter_code
_entity_poly.pdbx_strand_id
1 'polypeptide(L)'
;MKAYHAREIRNIALVGHNSVGKTILAESIAFHTGKITRMGSIDDGTTISDYSVNEIEKKYSIRSSLIAIDNKEIKYNLIDCPGYVDFIGETYSAVKVADTVVVTVSAASTQGTEVGTEMGFEIARHNHKPTAFFINKCDYENADYDKVISDLQSAFSSSVTEVQFPIGKGETFHGIVDIFDMKMYAMENGKPVAKDIPADVKDKAQEIKNALVENIAGSDEALMEKYLDAGELTPEEFNAGFKKAFTEGAIFPVFCGSAIKGIGVHSLLDKFNTIFLSPADVKTTVMEKTLTEEMSTDETKPFSAFVFKTVAESHVGDMTFFKILSGKLSSGTDIKNGDNVERVGLLNIVTGKTRHEVPEIFAGDIGAVVKLKYTKTNDTLTDKSLNYVIKPIEIPKPLVWEAVRTKDKKDDARIGQALASLSNEDPTFGYTIEPELHQTIIHGQGQKHIETMIEKLRERFSIEIEVAEPKIPYRETITANAEGSYRHKKQSGGKGQFGEVHMKVRPKGRGEGYNFVDAITGGSIPARFIPAVEKGVNETLVTGVISGSLVVDLEVELFFGKFHDVDSSEMAFKIASRTCFKELFKKANPILLEPIYTFKISVPEEYTGDIMGDISTKRGRPEGMESKAGKQVITAKVPLSEMYRYATTLKTMTQGKGWFEQEFSHYEVV
;
A
#
# COMPACT_ATOMS: atom_id res chain seq x y z
N MET A 1 -11.80 29.78 -6.99
CA MET A 1 -10.73 29.47 -7.97
C MET A 1 -11.36 29.51 -9.35
N LYS A 2 -10.60 29.88 -10.40
CA LYS A 2 -11.07 29.77 -11.79
C LYS A 2 -11.09 28.29 -12.23
N ALA A 3 -11.79 27.98 -13.31
CA ALA A 3 -11.65 26.68 -13.97
C ALA A 3 -10.33 26.63 -14.75
N TYR A 4 -9.72 25.44 -14.82
CA TYR A 4 -8.45 25.22 -15.52
C TYR A 4 -8.60 24.07 -16.51
N HIS A 5 -7.96 24.21 -17.66
CA HIS A 5 -7.91 23.19 -18.70
C HIS A 5 -6.66 22.32 -18.56
N ALA A 6 -6.66 21.15 -19.22
CA ALA A 6 -5.62 20.13 -19.06
C ALA A 6 -4.18 20.67 -19.21
N ARG A 7 -3.91 21.63 -20.12
CA ARG A 7 -2.57 22.20 -20.33
C ARG A 7 -2.12 23.18 -19.22
N GLU A 8 -3.08 23.73 -18.49
CA GLU A 8 -2.88 24.73 -17.44
C GLU A 8 -2.72 24.10 -16.06
N ILE A 9 -2.64 22.77 -15.97
CA ILE A 9 -2.59 22.03 -14.71
C ILE A 9 -1.23 21.32 -14.59
N ARG A 10 -0.71 21.24 -13.36
CA ARG A 10 0.38 20.32 -12.99
C ARG A 10 -0.06 19.51 -11.78
N ASN A 11 -0.20 18.20 -11.93
CA ASN A 11 -0.43 17.29 -10.80
C ASN A 11 0.88 16.69 -10.34
N ILE A 12 1.32 17.05 -9.14
CA ILE A 12 2.68 16.74 -8.65
C ILE A 12 2.57 15.99 -7.32
N ALA A 13 3.13 14.79 -7.25
CA ALA A 13 3.29 14.07 -5.99
C ALA A 13 4.67 14.31 -5.40
N LEU A 14 4.73 14.74 -4.13
CA LEU A 14 5.98 14.85 -3.37
C LEU A 14 6.18 13.57 -2.57
N VAL A 15 7.20 12.80 -2.92
CA VAL A 15 7.52 11.50 -2.30
C VAL A 15 8.96 11.49 -1.78
N GLY A 16 9.33 10.49 -0.97
CA GLY A 16 10.66 10.36 -0.39
C GLY A 16 10.64 9.99 1.08
N HIS A 17 11.81 9.78 1.67
CA HIS A 17 11.95 9.30 3.05
C HIS A 17 11.37 10.24 4.11
N ASN A 18 11.20 9.77 5.35
CA ASN A 18 10.73 10.63 6.43
C ASN A 18 11.74 11.74 6.71
N SER A 19 11.24 12.91 7.13
CA SER A 19 12.06 14.04 7.55
C SER A 19 12.97 14.69 6.50
N VAL A 20 12.89 14.30 5.21
CA VAL A 20 13.62 14.97 4.10
C VAL A 20 13.05 16.34 3.72
N GLY A 21 11.87 16.69 4.24
CA GLY A 21 11.27 18.03 4.11
C GLY A 21 10.24 18.19 3.00
N LYS A 22 9.51 17.12 2.63
CA LYS A 22 8.40 17.15 1.65
C LYS A 22 7.31 18.16 2.02
N THR A 23 6.80 18.08 3.24
CA THR A 23 5.79 19.00 3.76
C THR A 23 6.27 20.45 3.79
N ILE A 24 7.52 20.68 4.18
CA ILE A 24 8.12 22.02 4.16
C ILE A 24 8.34 22.53 2.74
N LEU A 25 8.62 21.65 1.78
CA LEU A 25 8.68 22.03 0.36
C LEU A 25 7.30 22.45 -0.15
N ALA A 26 6.24 21.71 0.17
CA ALA A 26 4.87 22.08 -0.17
C ALA A 26 4.46 23.43 0.45
N GLU A 27 4.77 23.65 1.73
CA GLU A 27 4.63 24.93 2.42
C GLU A 27 5.37 26.06 1.70
N SER A 28 6.64 25.83 1.36
CA SER A 28 7.49 26.82 0.70
C SER A 28 6.94 27.20 -0.66
N ILE A 29 6.47 26.23 -1.44
CA ILE A 29 5.78 26.50 -2.72
C ILE A 29 4.52 27.33 -2.49
N ALA A 30 3.68 26.98 -1.51
CA ALA A 30 2.47 27.74 -1.18
C ALA A 30 2.79 29.18 -0.75
N PHE A 31 3.89 29.38 -0.03
CA PHE A 31 4.33 30.71 0.39
C PHE A 31 4.83 31.55 -0.80
N HIS A 32 5.69 30.99 -1.65
CA HIS A 32 6.27 31.72 -2.79
C HIS A 32 5.26 32.05 -3.89
N THR A 33 4.18 31.27 -4.00
CA THR A 33 3.03 31.56 -4.87
C THR A 33 2.03 32.55 -4.25
N GLY A 34 2.22 32.93 -2.99
CA GLY A 34 1.33 33.83 -2.25
C GLY A 34 0.02 33.19 -1.78
N LYS A 35 -0.12 31.86 -1.90
CA LYS A 35 -1.29 31.12 -1.38
C LYS A 35 -1.38 31.19 0.14
N ILE A 36 -0.23 31.21 0.81
CA ILE A 36 -0.11 31.52 2.24
C ILE A 36 0.82 32.71 2.44
N THR A 37 0.54 33.50 3.49
CA THR A 37 1.31 34.71 3.80
C THR A 37 2.45 34.48 4.80
N ARG A 38 2.49 33.30 5.42
CA ARG A 38 3.52 32.88 6.37
C ARG A 38 3.74 31.38 6.25
N MET A 39 5.00 30.96 6.27
CA MET A 39 5.39 29.55 6.36
C MET A 39 4.86 28.91 7.63
N GLY A 40 4.19 27.76 7.49
CA GLY A 40 3.82 26.89 8.60
C GLY A 40 5.03 26.16 9.20
N SER A 41 4.82 25.60 10.38
CA SER A 41 5.79 24.82 11.15
C SER A 41 5.16 23.49 11.54
N ILE A 42 5.92 22.40 11.33
CA ILE A 42 5.52 21.04 11.76
C ILE A 42 5.48 20.99 13.28
N ASP A 43 6.47 21.58 13.95
CA ASP A 43 6.54 21.59 15.41
C ASP A 43 5.38 22.32 16.07
N ASP A 44 4.89 23.38 15.42
CA ASP A 44 3.76 24.18 15.91
C ASP A 44 2.40 23.67 15.40
N GLY A 45 2.37 22.63 14.56
CA GLY A 45 1.13 22.10 13.97
C GLY A 45 0.39 23.10 13.07
N THR A 46 1.13 24.00 12.40
CA THR A 46 0.55 25.11 11.62
C THR A 46 0.65 24.94 10.11
N THR A 47 1.16 23.80 9.63
CA THR A 47 1.21 23.52 8.19
C THR A 47 -0.19 23.33 7.59
N ILE A 48 -0.31 23.59 6.29
CA ILE A 48 -1.50 23.36 5.48
C ILE A 48 -1.72 21.87 5.22
N SER A 49 -0.65 21.07 5.21
CA SER A 49 -0.68 19.64 4.86
C SER A 49 -1.08 18.76 6.04
N ASP A 50 -0.35 18.88 7.15
CA ASP A 50 -0.46 18.04 8.34
C ASP A 50 -1.44 18.68 9.34
N TYR A 51 -2.74 18.59 9.03
CA TYR A 51 -3.79 19.26 9.81
C TYR A 51 -4.66 18.34 10.67
N SER A 52 -4.42 17.02 10.69
CA SER A 52 -5.13 16.15 11.64
C SER A 52 -4.50 16.24 13.02
N VAL A 53 -5.30 15.94 14.04
CA VAL A 53 -4.82 15.82 15.43
C VAL A 53 -3.65 14.84 15.52
N ASN A 54 -3.77 13.67 14.90
CA ASN A 54 -2.73 12.64 14.93
C ASN A 54 -1.43 13.10 14.26
N GLU A 55 -1.51 13.79 13.12
CA GLU A 55 -0.32 14.31 12.44
C GLU A 55 0.38 15.41 13.25
N ILE A 56 -0.41 16.30 13.89
CA ILE A 56 0.10 17.37 14.75
C ILE A 56 0.78 16.79 16.00
N GLU A 57 0.14 15.84 16.67
CA GLU A 57 0.68 15.22 17.89
C GLU A 57 1.92 14.37 17.59
N LYS A 58 1.90 13.60 16.50
CA LYS A 58 2.98 12.68 16.12
C LYS A 58 4.12 13.36 15.36
N LYS A 59 3.91 14.58 14.86
CA LYS A 59 4.87 15.39 14.08
C LYS A 59 5.37 14.68 12.82
N TYR A 60 4.50 13.91 12.17
CA TYR A 60 4.74 13.34 10.86
C TYR A 60 3.43 13.15 10.10
N SER A 61 3.48 13.28 8.78
CA SER A 61 2.35 13.03 7.91
C SER A 61 1.95 11.55 7.93
N ILE A 62 0.63 11.31 8.00
CA ILE A 62 0.01 9.98 8.02
C ILE A 62 -0.74 9.74 6.72
N ARG A 63 -1.31 10.80 6.14
CA ARG A 63 -2.12 10.75 4.93
C ARG A 63 -1.53 11.65 3.85
N SER A 64 -1.83 11.35 2.59
CA SER A 64 -1.52 12.30 1.51
C SER A 64 -2.44 13.52 1.60
N SER A 65 -1.88 14.73 1.42
CA SER A 65 -2.63 15.98 1.47
C SER A 65 -2.62 16.69 0.12
N LEU A 66 -3.81 17.03 -0.39
CA LEU A 66 -3.96 17.77 -1.65
C LEU A 66 -3.91 19.28 -1.35
N ILE A 67 -2.95 19.96 -1.97
CA ILE A 67 -2.72 21.39 -1.83
C ILE A 67 -2.84 22.02 -3.21
N ALA A 68 -4.07 22.43 -3.55
CA ALA A 68 -4.32 23.16 -4.79
C ALA A 68 -3.89 24.64 -4.67
N ILE A 69 -3.10 25.11 -5.64
CA ILE A 69 -2.49 26.43 -5.68
C ILE A 69 -2.75 27.06 -7.04
N ASP A 70 -3.33 28.27 -7.05
CA ASP A 70 -3.42 29.11 -8.25
C ASP A 70 -2.13 29.93 -8.38
N ASN A 71 -1.38 29.78 -9.47
CA ASN A 71 -0.20 30.59 -9.75
C ASN A 71 -0.23 31.14 -11.18
N LYS A 72 -0.60 32.43 -11.31
CA LYS A 72 -0.80 33.12 -12.60
C LYS A 72 -1.83 32.38 -13.47
N GLU A 73 -1.38 31.78 -14.57
CA GLU A 73 -2.23 31.06 -15.52
C GLU A 73 -2.31 29.56 -15.23
N ILE A 74 -1.43 29.03 -14.36
CA ILE A 74 -1.28 27.60 -14.10
C ILE A 74 -1.77 27.24 -12.70
N LYS A 75 -2.43 26.09 -12.58
CA LYS A 75 -2.81 25.48 -11.31
C LYS A 75 -1.84 24.36 -10.95
N TYR A 76 -1.35 24.36 -9.72
CA TYR A 76 -0.62 23.24 -9.15
C TYR A 76 -1.54 22.45 -8.22
N ASN A 77 -1.61 21.14 -8.43
CA ASN A 77 -2.16 20.20 -7.46
C ASN A 77 -0.99 19.46 -6.85
N LEU A 78 -0.49 19.96 -5.71
CA LEU A 78 0.57 19.29 -4.96
C LEU A 78 -0.05 18.22 -4.06
N ILE A 79 0.47 17.02 -4.10
CA ILE A 79 0.09 15.91 -3.22
C ILE A 79 1.29 15.60 -2.32
N ASP A 80 1.27 16.14 -1.11
CA ASP A 80 2.29 15.86 -0.10
C ASP A 80 2.05 14.47 0.48
N CYS A 81 3.03 13.57 0.39
CA CYS A 81 2.88 12.16 0.79
C CYS A 81 3.60 11.87 2.12
N PRO A 82 3.12 10.92 2.92
CA PRO A 82 3.83 10.47 4.11
C PRO A 82 5.19 9.86 3.77
N GLY A 83 6.18 10.06 4.65
CA GLY A 83 7.53 9.51 4.47
C GLY A 83 7.77 8.15 5.11
N TYR A 84 6.86 7.69 5.97
CA TYR A 84 6.94 6.39 6.61
C TYR A 84 6.34 5.31 5.71
N VAL A 85 7.08 4.21 5.55
CA VAL A 85 6.66 3.05 4.74
C VAL A 85 5.37 2.41 5.28
N ASP A 86 5.08 2.56 6.58
CA ASP A 86 3.83 2.15 7.20
C ASP A 86 2.58 2.75 6.50
N PHE A 87 2.71 3.91 5.86
CA PHE A 87 1.62 4.58 5.14
C PHE A 87 1.83 4.59 3.62
N ILE A 88 2.54 3.59 3.09
CA ILE A 88 2.90 3.54 1.66
C ILE A 88 1.68 3.55 0.73
N GLY A 89 0.51 3.06 1.17
CA GLY A 89 -0.74 3.10 0.41
C GLY A 89 -1.09 4.51 -0.09
N GLU A 90 -0.83 5.53 0.72
CA GLU A 90 -1.04 6.93 0.36
C GLU A 90 -0.11 7.40 -0.77
N THR A 91 1.12 6.88 -0.81
CA THR A 91 2.07 7.15 -1.89
C THR A 91 1.63 6.49 -3.20
N TYR A 92 1.16 5.24 -3.16
CA TYR A 92 0.59 4.57 -4.33
C TYR A 92 -0.60 5.34 -4.91
N SER A 93 -1.52 5.79 -4.05
CA SER A 93 -2.66 6.61 -4.45
C SER A 93 -2.25 7.94 -5.08
N ALA A 94 -1.29 8.66 -4.47
CA ALA A 94 -0.80 9.93 -4.99
C ALA A 94 -0.10 9.81 -6.34
N VAL A 95 0.83 8.84 -6.46
CA VAL A 95 1.60 8.60 -7.69
C VAL A 95 0.68 8.22 -8.85
N LYS A 96 -0.38 7.45 -8.58
CA LYS A 96 -1.36 7.05 -9.61
C LYS A 96 -1.94 8.26 -10.36
N VAL A 97 -2.30 9.31 -9.63
CA VAL A 97 -2.97 10.50 -10.18
C VAL A 97 -2.03 11.65 -10.53
N ALA A 98 -0.78 11.62 -10.05
CA ALA A 98 0.23 12.59 -10.45
C ALA A 98 0.64 12.43 -11.93
N ASP A 99 0.96 13.55 -12.57
CA ASP A 99 1.58 13.60 -13.90
C ASP A 99 3.11 13.68 -13.78
N THR A 100 3.61 14.17 -12.65
CA THR A 100 5.03 14.17 -12.31
C THR A 100 5.24 13.84 -10.85
N VAL A 101 6.24 13.02 -10.55
CA VAL A 101 6.65 12.69 -9.19
C VAL A 101 7.93 13.45 -8.86
N VAL A 102 7.97 14.13 -7.71
CA VAL A 102 9.18 14.77 -7.19
C VAL A 102 9.65 13.98 -5.98
N VAL A 103 10.75 13.25 -6.14
CA VAL A 103 11.41 12.52 -5.06
C VAL A 103 12.30 13.50 -4.30
N THR A 104 11.88 13.84 -3.08
CA THR A 104 12.64 14.73 -2.20
C THR A 104 13.68 13.94 -1.42
N VAL A 105 14.91 14.43 -1.42
CA VAL A 105 16.06 13.81 -0.77
C VAL A 105 16.76 14.85 0.10
N SER A 106 17.39 14.44 1.19
CA SER A 106 18.14 15.35 2.05
C SER A 106 19.62 15.38 1.65
N ALA A 107 20.18 16.58 1.40
CA ALA A 107 21.62 16.79 1.23
C ALA A 107 22.42 16.39 2.48
N ALA A 108 21.79 16.44 3.64
CA ALA A 108 22.35 16.04 4.94
C ALA A 108 22.19 14.53 5.23
N SER A 109 21.72 13.74 4.27
CA SER A 109 21.59 12.29 4.45
C SER A 109 22.97 11.62 4.43
N THR A 110 23.16 10.58 5.24
CA THR A 110 24.42 9.84 5.31
C THR A 110 24.60 8.86 4.16
N GLN A 111 23.52 8.43 3.50
CA GLN A 111 23.53 7.39 2.47
C GLN A 111 22.96 7.84 1.11
N GLY A 112 22.52 9.10 0.94
CA GLY A 112 21.97 9.66 -0.31
C GLY A 112 20.67 9.04 -0.83
N THR A 113 20.47 7.75 -0.58
CA THR A 113 19.36 6.88 -1.01
C THR A 113 18.84 6.14 0.22
N GLU A 114 17.85 6.74 0.86
CA GLU A 114 17.14 6.13 1.98
C GLU A 114 15.98 5.26 1.47
N VAL A 115 15.49 4.33 2.28
CA VAL A 115 14.42 3.38 1.90
C VAL A 115 13.21 4.05 1.26
N GLY A 116 12.77 5.19 1.81
CA GLY A 116 11.60 5.90 1.28
C GLY A 116 11.87 6.60 -0.05
N THR A 117 13.12 6.95 -0.33
CA THR A 117 13.58 7.49 -1.61
C THR A 117 13.55 6.39 -2.68
N GLU A 118 14.12 5.22 -2.37
CA GLU A 118 14.11 4.06 -3.26
C GLU A 118 12.68 3.61 -3.59
N MET A 119 11.83 3.45 -2.57
CA MET A 119 10.43 3.06 -2.76
C MET A 119 9.64 4.09 -3.57
N GLY A 120 9.80 5.38 -3.29
CA GLY A 120 9.12 6.44 -4.03
C GLY A 120 9.48 6.42 -5.52
N PHE A 121 10.75 6.22 -5.84
CA PHE A 121 11.23 6.10 -7.21
C PHE A 121 10.74 4.81 -7.89
N GLU A 122 10.81 3.66 -7.21
CA GLU A 122 10.33 2.37 -7.72
C GLU A 122 8.82 2.42 -8.04
N ILE A 123 8.01 3.02 -7.16
CA ILE A 123 6.56 3.18 -7.37
C ILE A 123 6.29 4.08 -8.58
N ALA A 124 7.02 5.19 -8.72
CA ALA A 124 6.89 6.08 -9.87
C ALA A 124 7.26 5.35 -11.18
N ARG A 125 8.38 4.64 -11.20
CA ARG A 125 8.86 3.87 -12.36
C ARG A 125 7.90 2.76 -12.75
N HIS A 126 7.37 2.00 -11.78
CA HIS A 126 6.38 0.95 -12.00
C HIS A 126 5.08 1.49 -12.61
N ASN A 127 4.72 2.74 -12.30
CA ASN A 127 3.56 3.42 -12.85
C ASN A 127 3.87 4.27 -14.08
N HIS A 128 5.08 4.14 -14.65
CA HIS A 128 5.57 4.91 -15.81
C HIS A 128 5.40 6.42 -15.62
N LYS A 129 5.69 6.92 -14.41
CA LYS A 129 5.56 8.34 -14.09
C LYS A 129 6.90 9.07 -14.29
N PRO A 130 6.90 10.20 -15.04
CA PRO A 130 8.04 11.11 -15.10
C PRO A 130 8.44 11.53 -13.68
N THR A 131 9.74 11.47 -13.41
CA THR A 131 10.26 11.60 -12.05
C THR A 131 11.42 12.58 -11.99
N ALA A 132 11.31 13.58 -11.13
CA ALA A 132 12.38 14.54 -10.83
C ALA A 132 12.85 14.33 -9.38
N PHE A 133 14.08 14.78 -9.08
CA PHE A 133 14.59 14.80 -7.73
C PHE A 133 14.68 16.24 -7.21
N PHE A 134 14.46 16.42 -5.91
CA PHE A 134 14.76 17.67 -5.22
C PHE A 134 15.65 17.39 -4.00
N ILE A 135 16.93 17.77 -4.10
CA ILE A 135 17.88 17.68 -3.00
C ILE A 135 17.68 18.90 -2.10
N ASN A 136 16.98 18.68 -0.99
CA ASN A 136 16.66 19.67 0.03
C ASN A 136 17.76 19.76 1.10
N LYS A 137 17.64 20.74 2.00
CA LYS A 137 18.52 20.92 3.17
C LYS A 137 19.99 21.15 2.81
N CYS A 138 20.26 21.81 1.68
CA CYS A 138 21.62 22.21 1.32
C CYS A 138 22.26 23.19 2.34
N ASP A 139 21.44 23.77 3.22
CA ASP A 139 21.84 24.67 4.30
C ASP A 139 22.26 23.98 5.61
N TYR A 140 22.23 22.65 5.67
CA TYR A 140 22.63 21.90 6.87
C TYR A 140 24.15 21.70 6.92
N GLU A 141 24.73 21.72 8.13
CA GLU A 141 26.20 21.66 8.34
C GLU A 141 26.86 20.45 7.66
N ASN A 142 26.18 19.30 7.70
CA ASN A 142 26.62 18.04 7.11
C ASN A 142 26.11 17.82 5.68
N ALA A 143 25.66 18.85 4.98
CA ALA A 143 25.19 18.74 3.60
C ALA A 143 26.34 18.40 2.64
N ASP A 144 26.15 17.36 1.85
CA ASP A 144 27.09 16.89 0.83
C ASP A 144 26.34 16.60 -0.48
N TYR A 145 26.17 17.64 -1.30
CA TYR A 145 25.39 17.55 -2.54
C TYR A 145 26.01 16.58 -3.55
N ASP A 146 27.31 16.69 -3.80
CA ASP A 146 27.99 15.91 -4.84
C ASP A 146 27.96 14.41 -4.48
N LYS A 147 28.11 14.07 -3.20
CA LYS A 147 27.93 12.70 -2.73
C LYS A 147 26.50 12.19 -2.95
N VAL A 148 25.48 12.97 -2.59
CA VAL A 148 24.08 12.56 -2.78
C VAL A 148 23.78 12.33 -4.27
N ILE A 149 24.30 13.15 -5.17
CA ILE A 149 24.16 12.91 -6.62
C ILE A 149 24.80 11.56 -7.01
N SER A 150 26.03 11.31 -6.58
CA SER A 150 26.73 10.05 -6.85
C SER A 150 25.94 8.84 -6.32
N ASP A 151 25.36 8.94 -5.12
CA ASP A 151 24.54 7.90 -4.52
C ASP A 151 23.25 7.66 -5.34
N LEU A 152 22.58 8.73 -5.78
CA LEU A 152 21.38 8.64 -6.63
C LEU A 152 21.69 7.99 -7.99
N GLN A 153 22.79 8.40 -8.63
CA GLN A 153 23.23 7.84 -9.91
C GLN A 153 23.57 6.36 -9.80
N SER A 154 24.25 5.98 -8.72
CA SER A 154 24.65 4.59 -8.44
C SER A 154 23.44 3.69 -8.15
N ALA A 155 22.44 4.20 -7.42
CA ALA A 155 21.27 3.42 -7.04
C ALA A 155 20.23 3.28 -8.15
N PHE A 156 20.03 4.33 -8.97
CA PHE A 156 18.90 4.38 -9.90
C PHE A 156 19.30 4.26 -11.37
N SER A 157 20.15 5.18 -11.85
CA SER A 157 20.62 5.23 -13.24
C SER A 157 21.59 6.39 -13.42
N SER A 158 22.50 6.29 -14.39
CA SER A 158 23.26 7.43 -14.92
C SER A 158 22.37 8.53 -15.54
N SER A 159 21.10 8.22 -15.82
CA SER A 159 20.07 9.19 -16.26
C SER A 159 19.68 10.21 -15.18
N VAL A 160 20.16 10.07 -13.94
CA VAL A 160 20.01 11.10 -12.91
C VAL A 160 20.93 12.27 -13.27
N THR A 161 20.33 13.35 -13.77
CA THR A 161 21.05 14.45 -14.42
C THR A 161 20.92 15.71 -13.60
N GLU A 162 22.05 16.30 -13.22
CA GLU A 162 22.09 17.61 -12.58
C GLU A 162 21.55 18.68 -13.52
N VAL A 163 20.57 19.45 -13.05
CA VAL A 163 20.09 20.65 -13.76
C VAL A 163 20.24 21.92 -12.92
N GLN A 164 20.58 21.75 -11.64
CA GLN A 164 20.91 22.80 -10.69
C GLN A 164 21.91 22.28 -9.67
N PHE A 165 22.79 23.14 -9.17
CA PHE A 165 23.69 22.81 -8.08
C PHE A 165 23.81 23.97 -7.06
N PRO A 166 24.06 23.69 -5.77
CA PRO A 166 24.12 24.71 -4.73
C PRO A 166 25.43 25.51 -4.75
N ILE A 167 25.38 26.76 -4.30
CA ILE A 167 26.56 27.58 -4.01
C ILE A 167 26.74 27.72 -2.50
N GLY A 168 27.90 27.27 -2.03
CA GLY A 168 28.21 27.12 -0.61
C GLY A 168 27.60 25.83 -0.03
N LYS A 169 27.96 25.54 1.22
CA LYS A 169 27.48 24.36 1.95
C LYS A 169 27.23 24.71 3.41
N GLY A 170 26.21 24.10 4.02
CA GLY A 170 25.83 24.38 5.40
C GLY A 170 25.54 25.86 5.62
N GLU A 171 26.24 26.48 6.57
CA GLU A 171 26.04 27.90 6.88
C GLU A 171 26.43 28.85 5.73
N THR A 172 27.34 28.44 4.84
CA THR A 172 27.76 29.26 3.69
C THR A 172 26.84 29.10 2.47
N PHE A 173 25.84 28.21 2.54
CA PHE A 173 24.86 28.05 1.47
C PHE A 173 23.99 29.31 1.33
N HIS A 174 24.02 29.91 0.13
CA HIS A 174 23.38 31.20 -0.11
C HIS A 174 22.71 31.33 -1.49
N GLY A 175 22.78 30.31 -2.34
CA GLY A 175 22.17 30.33 -3.67
C GLY A 175 22.29 29.00 -4.40
N ILE A 176 21.72 28.94 -5.59
CA ILE A 176 21.82 27.82 -6.53
C ILE A 176 22.20 28.34 -7.91
N VAL A 177 22.91 27.56 -8.70
CA VAL A 177 23.10 27.80 -10.14
C VAL A 177 22.02 27.03 -10.89
N ASP A 178 21.32 27.71 -11.79
CA ASP A 178 20.37 27.10 -12.72
C ASP A 178 21.02 26.96 -14.10
N ILE A 179 21.07 25.74 -14.62
CA ILE A 179 21.77 25.40 -15.86
C ILE A 179 20.95 25.78 -17.10
N PHE A 180 19.62 25.83 -16.99
CA PHE A 180 18.76 26.26 -18.10
C PHE A 180 18.97 27.75 -18.38
N ASP A 181 18.99 28.57 -17.33
CA ASP A 181 19.09 30.02 -17.44
C ASP A 181 20.55 30.51 -17.44
N MET A 182 21.50 29.64 -17.07
CA MET A 182 22.91 29.96 -16.83
C MET A 182 23.08 31.16 -15.90
N LYS A 183 22.33 31.15 -14.80
CA LYS A 183 22.33 32.19 -13.75
C LYS A 183 22.41 31.59 -12.37
N MET A 184 22.95 32.37 -11.44
CA MET A 184 22.85 32.09 -10.02
C MET A 184 21.56 32.74 -9.47
N TYR A 185 20.78 31.99 -8.71
CA TYR A 185 19.64 32.51 -7.95
C TYR A 185 19.95 32.50 -6.46
N ALA A 186 19.82 33.68 -5.83
CA ALA A 186 19.97 33.87 -4.40
C ALA A 186 18.71 34.52 -3.81
N MET A 187 18.60 34.52 -2.48
CA MET A 187 17.53 35.23 -1.79
C MET A 187 18.07 36.52 -1.16
N GLU A 188 17.51 37.67 -1.55
CA GLU A 188 17.79 38.97 -0.94
C GLU A 188 16.50 39.60 -0.43
N ASN A 189 16.46 39.97 0.85
CA ASN A 189 15.26 40.52 1.50
C ASN A 189 14.00 39.64 1.29
N GLY A 190 14.17 38.32 1.30
CA GLY A 190 13.09 37.36 1.09
C GLY A 190 12.58 37.25 -0.35
N LYS A 191 13.30 37.83 -1.33
CA LYS A 191 12.96 37.74 -2.76
C LYS A 191 14.06 37.05 -3.55
N PRO A 192 13.70 36.26 -4.58
CA PRO A 192 14.67 35.66 -5.49
C PRO A 192 15.30 36.75 -6.36
N VAL A 193 16.63 36.73 -6.46
CA VAL A 193 17.42 37.63 -7.30
C VAL A 193 18.32 36.80 -8.20
N ALA A 194 18.23 37.04 -9.52
CA ALA A 194 19.13 36.46 -10.50
C ALA A 194 20.45 37.26 -10.54
N LYS A 195 21.57 36.54 -10.50
CA LYS A 195 22.94 37.05 -10.54
C LYS A 195 23.77 36.28 -11.56
N ASP A 196 24.88 36.87 -11.96
CA ASP A 196 25.86 36.15 -12.76
C ASP A 196 26.51 35.02 -11.94
N ILE A 197 26.84 33.93 -12.62
CA ILE A 197 27.50 32.78 -11.99
C ILE A 197 28.90 33.22 -11.52
N PRO A 198 29.26 32.96 -10.25
CA PRO A 198 30.59 33.24 -9.73
C PRO A 198 31.70 32.57 -10.56
N ALA A 199 32.83 33.26 -10.71
CA ALA A 199 33.90 32.82 -11.62
C ALA A 199 34.50 31.46 -11.25
N ASP A 200 34.51 31.12 -9.96
CA ASP A 200 35.03 29.86 -9.41
C ASP A 200 34.16 28.63 -9.72
N VAL A 201 32.87 28.82 -10.03
CA VAL A 201 31.95 27.72 -10.37
C VAL A 201 31.42 27.79 -11.81
N LYS A 202 31.89 28.77 -12.60
CA LYS A 202 31.46 28.97 -13.98
C LYS A 202 31.84 27.80 -14.89
N ASP A 203 33.03 27.24 -14.69
CA ASP A 203 33.50 26.09 -15.47
C ASP A 203 32.66 24.84 -15.18
N LYS A 204 32.35 24.57 -13.89
CA LYS A 204 31.42 23.49 -13.49
C LYS A 204 30.05 23.67 -14.14
N ALA A 205 29.51 24.89 -14.15
CA ALA A 205 28.22 25.16 -14.79
C ALA A 205 28.24 24.89 -16.30
N GLN A 206 29.33 25.24 -16.98
CA GLN A 206 29.47 24.97 -18.41
C GLN A 206 29.62 23.48 -18.71
N GLU A 207 30.35 22.74 -17.88
CA GLU A 207 30.48 21.29 -17.97
C GLU A 207 29.12 20.59 -17.85
N ILE A 208 28.35 20.92 -16.80
CA ILE A 208 27.00 20.38 -16.59
C ILE A 208 26.08 20.75 -17.76
N LYS A 209 26.14 21.98 -18.26
CA LYS A 209 25.35 22.41 -19.43
C LYS A 209 25.67 21.57 -20.67
N ASN A 210 26.95 21.36 -20.96
CA ASN A 210 27.37 20.57 -22.13
C ASN A 210 26.87 19.13 -22.01
N ALA A 211 27.05 18.50 -20.85
CA ALA A 211 26.57 17.15 -20.58
C ALA A 211 25.03 17.05 -20.68
N LEU A 212 24.30 18.07 -20.21
CA LEU A 212 22.84 18.12 -20.31
C LEU A 212 22.38 18.22 -21.76
N VAL A 213 23.01 19.08 -22.58
CA VAL A 213 22.70 19.21 -24.01
C VAL A 213 23.02 17.90 -24.75
N GLU A 214 24.16 17.28 -24.48
CA GLU A 214 24.56 16.00 -25.07
C GLU A 214 23.56 14.88 -24.72
N ASN A 215 23.14 14.79 -23.46
CA ASN A 215 22.14 13.81 -23.02
C ASN A 215 20.77 14.03 -23.69
N ILE A 216 20.33 15.27 -23.87
CA ILE A 216 19.07 15.59 -24.57
C ILE A 216 19.18 15.23 -26.05
N ALA A 217 20.28 15.61 -26.70
CA ALA A 217 20.52 15.26 -28.10
C ALA A 217 20.57 13.72 -28.28
N GLY A 218 21.20 13.01 -27.34
CA GLY A 218 21.24 11.55 -27.26
C GLY A 218 19.89 10.85 -27.19
N SER A 219 18.84 11.54 -26.72
CA SER A 219 17.50 10.97 -26.60
C SER A 219 16.68 11.00 -27.90
N ASP A 220 17.12 11.73 -28.93
CA ASP A 220 16.38 11.90 -30.19
C ASP A 220 17.32 11.99 -31.39
N GLU A 221 17.16 11.09 -32.37
CA GLU A 221 18.03 11.03 -33.56
C GLU A 221 18.09 12.36 -34.33
N ALA A 222 16.98 13.09 -34.42
CA ALA A 222 16.94 14.36 -35.14
C ALA A 222 17.62 15.50 -34.36
N LEU A 223 17.57 15.47 -33.02
CA LEU A 223 18.33 16.42 -32.19
C LEU A 223 19.83 16.09 -32.21
N MET A 224 20.19 14.80 -32.22
CA MET A 224 21.58 14.37 -32.34
C MET A 224 22.20 14.84 -33.65
N GLU A 225 21.53 14.63 -34.79
CA GLU A 225 22.02 15.06 -36.10
C GLU A 225 22.27 16.58 -36.13
N LYS A 226 21.31 17.37 -35.64
CA LYS A 226 21.45 18.83 -35.53
C LYS A 226 22.60 19.25 -34.62
N TYR A 227 22.75 18.59 -33.48
CA TYR A 227 23.81 18.89 -32.53
C TYR A 227 25.20 18.60 -33.12
N LEU A 228 25.35 17.48 -33.87
CA LEU A 228 26.59 17.13 -34.56
C LEU A 228 26.94 18.12 -35.69
N ASP A 229 25.93 18.62 -36.40
CA ASP A 229 26.11 19.56 -37.51
C ASP A 229 26.36 21.01 -37.06
N ALA A 230 25.53 21.52 -36.15
CA ALA A 230 25.52 22.92 -35.73
C ALA A 230 26.29 23.20 -34.44
N GLY A 231 26.60 22.16 -33.65
CA GLY A 231 27.29 22.26 -32.36
C GLY A 231 26.42 22.77 -31.20
N GLU A 232 25.18 23.20 -31.45
CA GLU A 232 24.28 23.83 -30.48
C GLU A 232 22.80 23.49 -30.78
N LEU A 233 21.94 23.51 -29.75
CA LEU A 233 20.48 23.41 -29.89
C LEU A 233 19.83 24.76 -29.61
N THR A 234 18.75 25.10 -30.32
CA THR A 234 17.98 26.31 -29.96
C THR A 234 17.26 26.13 -28.62
N PRO A 235 16.88 27.21 -27.91
CA PRO A 235 16.11 27.09 -26.66
C PRO A 235 14.81 26.30 -26.81
N GLU A 236 14.11 26.45 -27.94
CA GLU A 236 12.87 25.73 -28.22
C GLU A 236 13.13 24.22 -28.43
N GLU A 237 14.17 23.88 -29.19
CA GLU A 237 14.57 22.49 -29.44
C GLU A 237 15.05 21.81 -28.15
N PHE A 238 15.85 22.54 -27.36
CA PHE A 238 16.31 22.09 -26.05
C PHE A 238 15.14 21.79 -25.11
N ASN A 239 14.17 22.71 -24.98
CA ASN A 239 13.03 22.52 -24.10
C ASN A 239 12.11 21.37 -24.56
N ALA A 240 11.87 21.25 -25.88
CA ALA A 240 11.08 20.17 -26.43
C ALA A 240 11.77 18.80 -26.25
N GLY A 241 13.07 18.74 -26.55
CA GLY A 241 13.90 17.55 -26.34
C GLY A 241 13.95 17.14 -24.88
N PHE A 242 14.17 18.09 -23.97
CA PHE A 242 14.15 17.83 -22.54
C PHE A 242 12.80 17.26 -22.10
N LYS A 243 11.69 17.89 -22.52
CA LYS A 243 10.34 17.44 -22.13
C LYS A 243 10.08 16.00 -22.60
N LYS A 244 10.51 15.67 -23.83
CA LYS A 244 10.43 14.30 -24.37
C LYS A 244 11.27 13.33 -23.53
N ALA A 245 12.55 13.62 -23.32
CA ALA A 245 13.46 12.80 -22.51
C ALA A 245 12.95 12.59 -21.07
N PHE A 246 12.36 13.63 -20.48
CA PHE A 246 11.76 13.56 -19.16
C PHE A 246 10.51 12.68 -19.12
N THR A 247 9.66 12.76 -20.15
CA THR A 247 8.43 11.96 -20.28
C THR A 247 8.76 10.47 -20.42
N GLU A 248 9.80 10.16 -21.20
CA GLU A 248 10.25 8.79 -21.49
C GLU A 248 11.10 8.18 -20.37
N GLY A 249 11.47 8.98 -19.36
CA GLY A 249 12.35 8.54 -18.27
C GLY A 249 13.80 8.35 -18.70
N ALA A 250 14.23 9.00 -19.79
CA ALA A 250 15.62 9.04 -20.23
C ALA A 250 16.47 10.01 -19.40
N ILE A 251 15.82 11.03 -18.80
CA ILE A 251 16.43 11.99 -17.88
C ILE A 251 15.58 12.10 -16.61
N PHE A 252 16.23 12.04 -15.45
CA PHE A 252 15.66 12.33 -14.14
C PHE A 252 16.33 13.59 -13.59
N PRO A 253 15.76 14.79 -13.80
CA PRO A 253 16.41 16.04 -13.45
C PRO A 253 16.51 16.24 -11.94
N VAL A 254 17.68 16.69 -11.49
CA VAL A 254 17.94 16.99 -10.09
C VAL A 254 17.94 18.50 -9.85
N PHE A 255 16.93 18.93 -9.09
CA PHE A 255 16.81 20.26 -8.52
C PHE A 255 17.40 20.27 -7.11
N CYS A 256 17.75 21.45 -6.59
CA CYS A 256 18.29 21.54 -5.24
C CYS A 256 17.92 22.84 -4.51
N GLY A 257 18.09 22.83 -3.20
CA GLY A 257 18.02 24.05 -2.40
C GLY A 257 17.73 23.83 -0.93
N SER A 258 17.06 24.81 -0.35
CA SER A 258 16.59 24.81 1.03
C SER A 258 15.14 25.29 1.08
N ALA A 259 14.22 24.36 1.28
CA ALA A 259 12.80 24.68 1.37
C ALA A 259 12.49 25.66 2.51
N ILE A 260 13.19 25.54 3.64
CA ILE A 260 13.00 26.41 4.80
C ILE A 260 13.52 27.84 4.57
N LYS A 261 14.65 28.02 3.87
CA LYS A 261 15.16 29.33 3.48
C LYS A 261 14.53 29.89 2.20
N GLY A 262 13.74 29.08 1.49
CA GLY A 262 13.15 29.42 0.18
C GLY A 262 14.12 29.45 -1.00
N ILE A 263 15.40 29.14 -0.77
CA ILE A 263 16.44 29.15 -1.82
C ILE A 263 16.22 27.93 -2.74
N GLY A 264 16.15 28.16 -4.04
CA GLY A 264 15.92 27.12 -5.08
C GLY A 264 14.44 26.81 -5.36
N VAL A 265 13.53 27.12 -4.43
CA VAL A 265 12.09 26.83 -4.60
C VAL A 265 11.45 27.66 -5.72
N HIS A 266 11.83 28.94 -5.86
CA HIS A 266 11.35 29.78 -6.96
C HIS A 266 11.77 29.21 -8.33
N SER A 267 13.02 28.78 -8.44
CA SER A 267 13.55 28.23 -9.69
C SER A 267 12.86 26.91 -10.04
N LEU A 268 12.58 26.05 -9.05
CA LEU A 268 11.75 24.86 -9.23
C LEU A 268 10.34 25.21 -9.75
N LEU A 269 9.70 26.24 -9.19
CA LEU A 269 8.37 26.71 -9.63
C LEU A 269 8.37 27.21 -11.07
N ASP A 270 9.42 27.91 -11.49
CA ASP A 270 9.56 28.34 -12.89
C ASP A 270 9.67 27.14 -13.83
N LYS A 271 10.37 26.07 -13.42
CA LYS A 271 10.47 24.84 -14.21
C LYS A 271 9.19 24.01 -14.18
N PHE A 272 8.35 24.11 -13.14
CA PHE A 272 7.00 23.53 -13.17
C PHE A 272 6.16 24.08 -14.32
N ASN A 273 6.32 25.37 -14.61
CA ASN A 273 5.55 26.03 -15.67
C ASN A 273 6.05 25.67 -17.07
N THR A 274 7.36 25.62 -17.23
CA THR A 274 8.02 25.54 -18.54
C THR A 274 8.30 24.11 -18.99
N ILE A 275 8.62 23.21 -18.06
CA ILE A 275 9.21 21.91 -18.37
C ILE A 275 8.35 20.75 -17.87
N PHE A 276 7.77 20.87 -16.67
CA PHE A 276 6.99 19.78 -16.09
C PHE A 276 5.73 19.49 -16.91
N LEU A 277 5.28 18.24 -16.81
CA LEU A 277 4.18 17.74 -17.62
C LEU A 277 2.83 18.24 -17.14
N SER A 278 1.97 18.51 -18.12
CA SER A 278 0.54 18.69 -17.91
C SER A 278 -0.20 17.36 -18.10
N PRO A 279 -1.42 17.22 -17.58
CA PRO A 279 -2.30 16.09 -17.91
C PRO A 279 -2.43 15.80 -19.41
N ALA A 280 -2.33 16.81 -20.27
CA ALA A 280 -2.40 16.65 -21.72
C ALA A 280 -1.18 15.92 -22.31
N ASP A 281 -0.08 15.84 -21.57
CA ASP A 281 1.18 15.19 -21.99
C ASP A 281 1.26 13.72 -21.53
N VAL A 282 0.33 13.26 -20.70
CA VAL A 282 0.38 11.92 -20.07
C VAL A 282 -0.79 11.07 -20.52
N LYS A 283 -0.56 9.76 -20.67
CA LYS A 283 -1.60 8.78 -20.98
C LYS A 283 -2.00 8.00 -19.74
N THR A 284 -3.25 7.56 -19.71
CA THR A 284 -3.81 6.73 -18.65
C THR A 284 -4.27 5.40 -19.21
N THR A 285 -3.84 4.31 -18.58
CA THR A 285 -4.28 2.96 -18.93
C THR A 285 -5.72 2.72 -18.46
N VAL A 286 -6.57 2.33 -19.40
CA VAL A 286 -7.96 1.89 -19.16
C VAL A 286 -8.12 0.43 -19.58
N MET A 287 -9.11 -0.23 -19.00
CA MET A 287 -9.43 -1.63 -19.26
C MET A 287 -10.90 -1.76 -19.63
N GLU A 288 -11.18 -2.37 -20.76
CA GLU A 288 -12.53 -2.76 -21.18
C GLU A 288 -12.57 -4.28 -21.38
N LYS A 289 -13.23 -5.00 -20.46
CA LYS A 289 -13.24 -6.46 -20.41
C LYS A 289 -11.81 -7.03 -20.37
N THR A 290 -11.34 -7.61 -21.46
CA THR A 290 -10.00 -8.22 -21.60
C THR A 290 -9.02 -7.33 -22.35
N LEU A 291 -9.47 -6.19 -22.88
CA LEU A 291 -8.65 -5.25 -23.64
C LEU A 291 -8.11 -4.16 -22.71
N THR A 292 -6.84 -3.81 -22.92
CA THR A 292 -6.17 -2.71 -22.23
C THR A 292 -5.75 -1.69 -23.27
N GLU A 293 -6.07 -0.42 -23.03
CA GLU A 293 -5.77 0.70 -23.94
C GLU A 293 -5.18 1.88 -23.16
N GLU A 294 -4.34 2.69 -23.81
CA GLU A 294 -3.90 3.96 -23.29
C GLU A 294 -4.76 5.11 -23.83
N MET A 295 -5.35 5.90 -22.94
CA MET A 295 -6.14 7.08 -23.30
C MET A 295 -5.47 8.38 -22.86
N SER A 296 -5.50 9.38 -23.72
CA SER A 296 -5.08 10.75 -23.40
C SER A 296 -6.19 11.52 -22.71
N THR A 297 -5.82 12.50 -21.90
CA THR A 297 -6.77 13.44 -21.30
C THR A 297 -7.46 14.27 -22.37
N ASP A 298 -8.80 14.26 -22.38
CA ASP A 298 -9.61 14.92 -23.41
C ASP A 298 -10.93 15.43 -22.84
N GLU A 299 -11.08 16.75 -22.79
CA GLU A 299 -12.25 17.45 -22.25
C GLU A 299 -13.49 17.37 -23.15
N THR A 300 -13.33 16.99 -24.43
CA THR A 300 -14.43 16.92 -25.39
C THR A 300 -15.16 15.57 -25.37
N LYS A 301 -14.53 14.55 -24.77
CA LYS A 301 -15.09 13.19 -24.63
C LYS A 301 -16.09 13.10 -23.46
N PRO A 302 -16.90 12.04 -23.39
CA PRO A 302 -17.79 11.80 -22.24
C PRO A 302 -17.01 11.71 -20.92
N PHE A 303 -17.67 12.06 -19.81
CA PHE A 303 -17.05 12.13 -18.48
C PHE A 303 -16.47 10.79 -18.04
N SER A 304 -15.22 10.80 -17.56
CA SER A 304 -14.66 9.71 -16.77
C SER A 304 -13.69 10.24 -15.71
N ALA A 305 -13.66 9.61 -14.53
CA ALA A 305 -12.78 9.97 -13.44
C ALA A 305 -12.35 8.75 -12.63
N PHE A 306 -11.16 8.82 -12.06
CA PHE A 306 -10.61 7.79 -11.18
C PHE A 306 -10.63 8.26 -9.73
N VAL A 307 -11.19 7.45 -8.84
CA VAL A 307 -11.21 7.71 -7.40
C VAL A 307 -9.95 7.11 -6.77
N PHE A 308 -9.04 7.97 -6.34
CA PHE A 308 -7.74 7.53 -5.80
C PHE A 308 -7.69 7.55 -4.27
N LYS A 309 -8.66 8.21 -3.64
CA LYS A 309 -8.69 8.38 -2.19
C LYS A 309 -10.09 8.71 -1.70
N THR A 310 -10.50 8.06 -0.62
CA THR A 310 -11.68 8.44 0.16
C THR A 310 -11.23 8.70 1.59
N VAL A 311 -11.73 9.77 2.20
CA VAL A 311 -11.45 10.12 3.59
C VAL A 311 -12.78 10.39 4.29
N ALA A 312 -13.04 9.67 5.36
CA ALA A 312 -14.20 9.95 6.18
C ALA A 312 -13.90 11.10 7.15
N GLU A 313 -14.71 12.15 7.11
CA GLU A 313 -14.61 13.27 8.03
C GLU A 313 -15.80 13.35 8.97
N SER A 314 -15.51 13.58 10.25
CA SER A 314 -16.51 13.82 11.29
C SER A 314 -17.47 14.94 10.86
N HIS A 315 -18.78 14.71 10.99
CA HIS A 315 -19.87 15.64 10.64
C HIS A 315 -20.10 15.92 9.14
N VAL A 316 -19.12 15.67 8.26
CA VAL A 316 -19.25 15.87 6.81
C VAL A 316 -19.64 14.59 6.09
N GLY A 317 -19.12 13.43 6.54
CA GLY A 317 -19.24 12.15 5.86
C GLY A 317 -18.04 11.86 4.94
N ASP A 318 -18.22 10.90 4.04
CA ASP A 318 -17.13 10.45 3.17
C ASP A 318 -16.82 11.50 2.09
N MET A 319 -15.57 11.94 2.08
CA MET A 319 -15.00 12.82 1.09
C MET A 319 -14.25 11.98 0.06
N THR A 320 -14.72 12.02 -1.18
CA THR A 320 -14.18 11.24 -2.29
C THR A 320 -13.34 12.14 -3.18
N PHE A 321 -12.05 11.84 -3.31
CA PHE A 321 -11.11 12.54 -4.17
C PHE A 321 -10.94 11.80 -5.49
N PHE A 322 -10.99 12.54 -6.58
CA PHE A 322 -10.92 11.96 -7.93
C PHE A 322 -10.09 12.84 -8.87
N LYS A 323 -9.50 12.21 -9.89
CA LYS A 323 -8.91 12.88 -11.05
C LYS A 323 -9.78 12.61 -12.27
N ILE A 324 -10.17 13.66 -13.00
CA ILE A 324 -10.95 13.50 -14.23
C ILE A 324 -9.99 13.11 -15.36
N LEU A 325 -10.29 12.03 -16.07
CA LEU A 325 -9.54 11.62 -17.26
C LEU A 325 -10.13 12.24 -18.53
N SER A 326 -11.45 12.23 -18.68
CA SER A 326 -12.12 12.78 -19.87
C SER A 326 -13.38 13.56 -19.51
N GLY A 327 -13.76 14.49 -20.40
CA GLY A 327 -14.94 15.32 -20.25
C GLY A 327 -14.82 16.37 -19.15
N LYS A 328 -15.94 16.61 -18.48
CA LYS A 328 -16.02 17.49 -17.32
C LYS A 328 -17.10 17.00 -16.36
N LEU A 329 -17.00 17.39 -15.10
CA LEU A 329 -18.00 17.12 -14.09
C LEU A 329 -18.61 18.42 -13.60
N SER A 330 -19.93 18.47 -13.53
CA SER A 330 -20.68 19.60 -12.95
C SER A 330 -21.45 19.15 -11.72
N SER A 331 -21.66 20.08 -10.78
CA SER A 331 -22.47 19.81 -9.59
C SER A 331 -23.92 19.47 -10.01
N GLY A 332 -24.50 18.43 -9.41
CA GLY A 332 -25.85 17.97 -9.73
C GLY A 332 -25.94 17.08 -10.98
N THR A 333 -24.84 16.58 -11.54
CA THR A 333 -24.89 15.58 -12.61
C THR A 333 -25.10 14.17 -12.06
N ASP A 334 -25.78 13.31 -12.83
CA ASP A 334 -25.85 11.87 -12.53
C ASP A 334 -24.68 11.16 -13.21
N ILE A 335 -23.92 10.39 -12.45
CA ILE A 335 -22.78 9.60 -12.93
C ILE A 335 -22.99 8.12 -12.64
N LYS A 336 -22.26 7.26 -13.34
CA LYS A 336 -22.27 5.81 -13.19
C LYS A 336 -21.03 5.37 -12.40
N ASN A 337 -21.21 4.41 -11.50
CA ASN A 337 -20.14 3.66 -10.83
C ASN A 337 -20.48 2.17 -10.89
N GLY A 338 -19.82 1.42 -11.77
CA GLY A 338 -20.23 0.05 -12.10
C GLY A 338 -21.70 0.03 -12.55
N ASP A 339 -22.54 -0.75 -11.89
CA ASP A 339 -23.99 -0.81 -12.17
C ASP A 339 -24.82 0.24 -11.41
N ASN A 340 -24.18 1.01 -10.51
CA ASN A 340 -24.86 2.00 -9.69
C ASN A 340 -24.89 3.38 -10.35
N VAL A 341 -25.93 4.15 -10.04
CA VAL A 341 -26.04 5.57 -10.39
C VAL A 341 -25.86 6.40 -9.12
N GLU A 342 -25.05 7.45 -9.22
CA GLU A 342 -24.73 8.37 -8.14
C GLU A 342 -25.04 9.80 -8.57
N ARG A 343 -25.65 10.59 -7.67
CA ARG A 343 -25.91 12.01 -7.88
C ARG A 343 -24.75 12.81 -7.30
N VAL A 344 -24.08 13.59 -8.14
CA VAL A 344 -22.96 14.43 -7.70
C VAL A 344 -23.47 15.63 -6.93
N GLY A 345 -22.97 15.81 -5.70
CA GLY A 345 -23.23 16.98 -4.86
C GLY A 345 -22.40 18.19 -5.27
N LEU A 346 -22.02 19.01 -4.27
CA LEU A 346 -21.13 20.15 -4.48
C LEU A 346 -19.70 19.69 -4.75
N LEU A 347 -19.12 20.19 -5.83
CA LEU A 347 -17.72 19.96 -6.19
C LEU A 347 -16.81 20.92 -5.43
N ASN A 348 -15.66 20.39 -4.99
CA ASN A 348 -14.69 21.14 -4.19
C ASN A 348 -13.28 20.98 -4.76
N ILE A 349 -12.54 22.07 -4.78
CA ILE A 349 -11.08 22.05 -4.85
C ILE A 349 -10.53 22.19 -3.43
N VAL A 350 -9.55 21.36 -3.08
CA VAL A 350 -9.03 21.24 -1.71
C VAL A 350 -7.64 21.85 -1.60
N THR A 351 -7.44 22.64 -0.56
CA THR A 351 -6.11 23.10 -0.16
C THR A 351 -5.90 22.73 1.31
N GLY A 352 -5.36 21.53 1.56
CA GLY A 352 -5.21 21.01 2.91
C GLY A 352 -6.56 20.90 3.61
N LYS A 353 -6.71 21.60 4.75
CA LYS A 353 -7.98 21.64 5.50
C LYS A 353 -9.07 22.52 4.89
N THR A 354 -8.75 23.40 3.93
CA THR A 354 -9.72 24.33 3.35
C THR A 354 -10.30 23.79 2.06
N ARG A 355 -11.55 24.18 1.79
CA ARG A 355 -12.31 23.77 0.60
C ARG A 355 -12.81 24.99 -0.14
N HIS A 356 -12.76 24.90 -1.45
CA HIS A 356 -13.26 25.92 -2.35
C HIS A 356 -14.29 25.27 -3.27
N GLU A 357 -15.56 25.62 -3.07
CA GLU A 357 -16.64 25.14 -3.92
C GLU A 357 -16.48 25.68 -5.35
N VAL A 358 -16.71 24.82 -6.33
CA VAL A 358 -16.63 25.14 -7.75
C VAL A 358 -17.83 24.56 -8.51
N PRO A 359 -18.31 25.22 -9.58
CA PRO A 359 -19.47 24.74 -10.32
C PRO A 359 -19.14 23.50 -11.17
N GLU A 360 -17.92 23.44 -11.71
CA GLU A 360 -17.45 22.37 -12.58
C GLU A 360 -15.93 22.15 -12.48
N ILE A 361 -15.49 20.96 -12.90
CA ILE A 361 -14.08 20.53 -12.95
C ILE A 361 -13.86 19.85 -14.30
N PHE A 362 -12.77 20.18 -14.99
CA PHE A 362 -12.44 19.69 -16.34
C PHE A 362 -11.44 18.52 -16.31
N ALA A 363 -11.32 17.81 -17.44
CA ALA A 363 -10.37 16.71 -17.60
C ALA A 363 -8.93 17.15 -17.27
N GLY A 364 -8.22 16.28 -16.56
CA GLY A 364 -6.87 16.50 -16.06
C GLY A 364 -6.81 17.06 -14.65
N ASP A 365 -7.89 17.67 -14.14
CA ASP A 365 -7.89 18.28 -12.81
C ASP A 365 -8.29 17.28 -11.71
N ILE A 366 -7.91 17.63 -10.48
CA ILE A 366 -8.21 16.88 -9.25
C ILE A 366 -9.25 17.64 -8.43
N GLY A 367 -10.31 16.93 -8.05
CA GLY A 367 -11.42 17.46 -7.27
C GLY A 367 -11.84 16.53 -6.14
N ALA A 368 -12.76 17.03 -5.33
CA ALA A 368 -13.41 16.23 -4.31
C ALA A 368 -14.92 16.49 -4.26
N VAL A 369 -15.66 15.46 -3.88
CA VAL A 369 -17.10 15.51 -3.64
C VAL A 369 -17.42 14.80 -2.33
N VAL A 370 -18.44 15.27 -1.64
CA VAL A 370 -18.90 14.67 -0.38
C VAL A 370 -20.10 13.75 -0.63
N LYS A 371 -20.18 12.66 0.14
CA LYS A 371 -21.35 11.76 0.26
C LYS A 371 -21.78 11.07 -1.04
N LEU A 372 -20.84 10.41 -1.73
CA LEU A 372 -21.20 9.36 -2.69
C LEU A 372 -21.53 8.08 -1.92
N LYS A 373 -22.62 7.40 -2.26
CA LYS A 373 -23.18 6.31 -1.43
C LYS A 373 -22.45 4.98 -1.63
N TYR A 374 -22.05 4.69 -2.85
CA TYR A 374 -21.49 3.41 -3.29
C TYR A 374 -20.01 3.52 -3.63
N THR A 375 -19.50 4.74 -3.81
CA THR A 375 -18.17 5.02 -4.34
C THR A 375 -17.07 4.81 -3.31
N LYS A 376 -15.99 4.14 -3.72
CA LYS A 376 -14.83 3.79 -2.91
C LYS A 376 -13.52 4.13 -3.62
N THR A 377 -12.42 4.11 -2.88
CA THR A 377 -11.06 4.14 -3.44
C THR A 377 -10.90 3.02 -4.46
N ASN A 378 -10.23 3.30 -5.60
CA ASN A 378 -10.08 2.48 -6.81
C ASN A 378 -11.28 2.40 -7.76
N ASP A 379 -12.41 3.04 -7.45
CA ASP A 379 -13.53 3.06 -8.39
C ASP A 379 -13.28 3.97 -9.60
N THR A 380 -13.92 3.63 -10.72
CA THR A 380 -14.02 4.50 -11.90
C THR A 380 -15.43 5.04 -12.00
N LEU A 381 -15.53 6.37 -12.04
CA LEU A 381 -16.78 7.10 -12.24
C LEU A 381 -16.90 7.49 -13.71
N THR A 382 -18.04 7.23 -14.35
CA THR A 382 -18.20 7.51 -15.78
C THR A 382 -19.54 8.11 -16.14
N ASP A 383 -19.62 8.68 -17.33
CA ASP A 383 -20.87 8.87 -18.05
C ASP A 383 -21.51 7.50 -18.38
N LYS A 384 -22.84 7.46 -18.56
CA LYS A 384 -23.61 6.24 -18.85
C LYS A 384 -23.22 5.59 -20.19
N SER A 385 -22.66 6.37 -21.12
CA SER A 385 -22.21 5.89 -22.43
C SER A 385 -20.90 5.10 -22.39
N LEU A 386 -20.15 5.14 -21.29
CA LEU A 386 -18.86 4.46 -21.15
C LEU A 386 -18.95 3.16 -20.34
N ASN A 387 -18.11 2.18 -20.70
CA ASN A 387 -18.07 0.85 -20.06
C ASN A 387 -16.65 0.35 -19.73
N TYR A 388 -15.62 1.19 -19.84
CA TYR A 388 -14.28 0.86 -19.37
C TYR A 388 -14.09 1.25 -17.90
N VAL A 389 -13.08 0.66 -17.27
CA VAL A 389 -12.56 1.08 -15.96
C VAL A 389 -11.14 1.62 -16.12
N ILE A 390 -10.77 2.64 -15.37
CA ILE A 390 -9.38 3.09 -15.29
C ILE A 390 -8.62 2.04 -14.48
N LYS A 391 -7.43 1.63 -14.93
CA LYS A 391 -6.65 0.56 -14.29
C LYS A 391 -6.52 0.85 -12.78
N PRO A 392 -6.98 -0.04 -11.88
CA PRO A 392 -6.90 0.17 -10.43
C PRO A 392 -5.46 0.35 -9.94
N ILE A 393 -5.30 0.87 -8.72
CA ILE A 393 -4.02 0.88 -8.02
C ILE A 393 -3.71 -0.57 -7.61
N GLU A 394 -2.51 -1.03 -7.94
CA GLU A 394 -1.98 -2.31 -7.47
C GLU A 394 -1.45 -2.14 -6.04
N ILE A 395 -2.27 -2.53 -5.07
CA ILE A 395 -2.01 -2.31 -3.64
C ILE A 395 -0.99 -3.35 -3.12
N PRO A 396 0.02 -2.93 -2.35
CA PRO A 396 0.99 -3.86 -1.77
C PRO A 396 0.33 -4.78 -0.73
N LYS A 397 0.80 -6.04 -0.66
CA LYS A 397 0.37 -6.99 0.35
C LYS A 397 0.75 -6.52 1.77
N PRO A 398 -0.06 -6.83 2.80
CA PRO A 398 0.27 -6.47 4.17
C PRO A 398 1.50 -7.24 4.68
N LEU A 399 2.26 -6.59 5.56
CA LEU A 399 3.49 -7.12 6.15
C LEU A 399 3.33 -7.56 7.62
N VAL A 400 2.35 -7.01 8.32
CA VAL A 400 2.10 -7.31 9.73
C VAL A 400 0.65 -7.71 9.94
N TRP A 401 0.43 -8.55 10.94
CA TRP A 401 -0.88 -9.02 11.35
C TRP A 401 -0.93 -9.12 12.87
N GLU A 402 -2.07 -8.74 13.44
CA GLU A 402 -2.30 -8.75 14.88
C GLU A 402 -3.71 -9.24 15.16
N ALA A 403 -3.89 -10.07 16.19
CA ALA A 403 -5.23 -10.43 16.64
C ALA A 403 -5.79 -9.31 17.51
N VAL A 404 -7.08 -9.05 17.35
CA VAL A 404 -7.77 -7.97 18.07
C VAL A 404 -9.02 -8.48 18.75
N ARG A 405 -9.30 -7.90 19.92
CA ARG A 405 -10.53 -8.12 20.68
C ARG A 405 -11.09 -6.80 21.13
N THR A 406 -12.41 -6.67 21.14
CA THR A 406 -13.02 -5.51 21.79
C THR A 406 -12.82 -5.63 23.30
N LYS A 407 -12.59 -4.49 23.97
CA LYS A 407 -12.57 -4.48 25.44
C LYS A 407 -13.95 -4.73 26.03
N ASP A 408 -14.99 -4.28 25.34
CA ASP A 408 -16.35 -4.26 25.82
C ASP A 408 -17.23 -5.12 24.90
N LYS A 409 -17.80 -6.22 25.41
CA LYS A 409 -18.53 -7.23 24.59
C LYS A 409 -19.67 -6.65 23.76
N LYS A 410 -20.24 -5.51 24.16
CA LYS A 410 -21.27 -4.79 23.41
C LYS A 410 -20.79 -4.32 22.02
N ASP A 411 -19.48 -4.18 21.84
CA ASP A 411 -18.85 -3.69 20.62
C ASP A 411 -18.53 -4.81 19.62
N ASP A 412 -18.60 -6.08 20.04
CA ASP A 412 -18.34 -7.24 19.18
C ASP A 412 -19.28 -7.28 17.95
N ALA A 413 -20.51 -6.79 18.10
CA ALA A 413 -21.46 -6.71 17.00
C ALA A 413 -21.15 -5.57 16.00
N ARG A 414 -20.36 -4.57 16.41
CA ARG A 414 -20.10 -3.34 15.64
C ARG A 414 -18.69 -3.28 15.05
N ILE A 415 -17.71 -3.98 15.64
CA ILE A 415 -16.32 -3.97 15.19
C ILE A 415 -16.15 -4.34 13.72
N GLY A 416 -16.91 -5.33 13.21
CA GLY A 416 -16.84 -5.74 11.81
C GLY A 416 -17.20 -4.62 10.82
N GLN A 417 -18.22 -3.82 11.13
CA GLN A 417 -18.61 -2.67 10.31
C GLN A 417 -17.57 -1.56 10.36
N ALA A 418 -16.97 -1.31 11.53
CA ALA A 418 -15.93 -0.31 11.71
C ALA A 418 -14.65 -0.68 10.94
N LEU A 419 -14.21 -1.95 11.04
CA LEU A 419 -13.07 -2.48 10.28
C LEU A 419 -13.31 -2.42 8.77
N ALA A 420 -14.51 -2.77 8.31
CA ALA A 420 -14.88 -2.64 6.90
C ALA A 420 -14.83 -1.19 6.42
N SER A 421 -15.27 -0.23 7.24
CA SER A 421 -15.18 1.20 6.91
C SER A 421 -13.73 1.66 6.77
N LEU A 422 -12.85 1.27 7.70
CA LEU A 422 -11.42 1.63 7.62
C LEU A 422 -10.70 0.97 6.44
N SER A 423 -11.02 -0.30 6.14
CA SER A 423 -10.43 -1.02 5.00
C SER A 423 -10.88 -0.44 3.64
N ASN A 424 -12.09 0.12 3.54
CA ASN A 424 -12.50 0.86 2.34
C ASN A 424 -11.77 2.21 2.19
N GLU A 425 -11.42 2.85 3.32
CA GLU A 425 -10.66 4.12 3.33
C GLU A 425 -9.20 3.88 2.92
N ASP A 426 -8.57 2.88 3.53
CA ASP A 426 -7.19 2.45 3.26
C ASP A 426 -7.16 1.00 2.77
N PRO A 427 -7.02 0.77 1.44
CA PRO A 427 -6.96 -0.57 0.87
C PRO A 427 -5.75 -1.39 1.33
N THR A 428 -4.72 -0.77 1.93
CA THR A 428 -3.57 -1.50 2.50
C THR A 428 -3.85 -2.03 3.92
N PHE A 429 -4.97 -1.62 4.53
CA PHE A 429 -5.48 -2.17 5.78
C PHE A 429 -6.52 -3.27 5.49
N GLY A 430 -6.25 -4.47 6.01
CA GLY A 430 -7.13 -5.62 5.85
C GLY A 430 -7.62 -6.15 7.18
N TYR A 431 -8.66 -6.99 7.15
CA TYR A 431 -9.08 -7.76 8.31
C TYR A 431 -9.60 -9.14 7.89
N THR A 432 -9.46 -10.11 8.78
CA THR A 432 -9.95 -11.48 8.62
C THR A 432 -10.64 -11.90 9.91
N ILE A 433 -11.89 -12.35 9.79
CA ILE A 433 -12.59 -12.96 10.91
C ILE A 433 -12.37 -14.47 10.79
N GLU A 434 -11.79 -15.08 11.81
CA GLU A 434 -11.51 -16.52 11.86
C GLU A 434 -12.48 -17.20 12.84
N PRO A 435 -13.54 -17.87 12.34
CA PRO A 435 -14.53 -18.50 13.20
C PRO A 435 -13.96 -19.68 13.99
N GLU A 436 -12.95 -20.37 13.42
CA GLU A 436 -12.32 -21.55 14.02
C GLU A 436 -11.62 -21.23 15.34
N LEU A 437 -10.82 -20.16 15.36
CA LEU A 437 -10.01 -19.77 16.52
C LEU A 437 -10.68 -18.71 17.40
N HIS A 438 -11.89 -18.30 16.99
CA HIS A 438 -12.67 -17.21 17.57
C HIS A 438 -11.84 -15.94 17.73
N GLN A 439 -11.18 -15.53 16.65
CA GLN A 439 -10.35 -14.33 16.63
C GLN A 439 -10.62 -13.49 15.38
N THR A 440 -10.40 -12.19 15.52
CA THR A 440 -10.35 -11.26 14.40
C THR A 440 -8.91 -10.84 14.24
N ILE A 441 -8.37 -10.97 13.03
CA ILE A 441 -7.01 -10.56 12.69
C ILE A 441 -7.11 -9.29 11.85
N ILE A 442 -6.33 -8.28 12.19
CA ILE A 442 -6.13 -7.09 11.36
C ILE A 442 -4.76 -7.15 10.70
N HIS A 443 -4.65 -6.61 9.49
CA HIS A 443 -3.47 -6.66 8.63
C HIS A 443 -3.08 -5.25 8.23
N GLY A 444 -1.77 -4.98 8.14
CA GLY A 444 -1.27 -3.66 7.77
C GLY A 444 0.16 -3.69 7.23
N GLN A 445 0.68 -2.52 6.90
CA GLN A 445 2.00 -2.33 6.29
C GLN A 445 3.14 -2.22 7.32
N GLY A 446 2.79 -2.02 8.59
CA GLY A 446 3.73 -1.94 9.70
C GLY A 446 3.02 -1.62 11.01
N GLN A 447 3.79 -1.61 12.10
CA GLN A 447 3.24 -1.45 13.44
C GLN A 447 2.58 -0.08 13.63
N LYS A 448 3.17 0.99 13.09
CA LYS A 448 2.59 2.35 13.21
C LYS A 448 1.29 2.47 12.44
N HIS A 449 1.16 1.73 11.34
CA HIS A 449 -0.09 1.65 10.58
C HIS A 449 -1.19 1.00 11.43
N ILE A 450 -0.92 -0.16 12.04
CA ILE A 450 -1.88 -0.85 12.93
C ILE A 450 -2.30 0.05 14.09
N GLU A 451 -1.35 0.70 14.77
CA GLU A 451 -1.62 1.63 15.87
C GLU A 451 -2.53 2.78 15.44
N THR A 452 -2.25 3.38 14.28
CA THR A 452 -3.06 4.46 13.70
C THR A 452 -4.49 4.00 13.38
N MET A 453 -4.67 2.78 12.88
CA MET A 453 -6.00 2.23 12.61
C MET A 453 -6.78 1.94 13.90
N ILE A 454 -6.11 1.46 14.96
CA ILE A 454 -6.73 1.28 16.28
C ILE A 454 -7.15 2.62 16.88
N GLU A 455 -6.32 3.67 16.77
CA GLU A 455 -6.68 5.03 17.18
C GLU A 455 -7.91 5.54 16.42
N LYS A 456 -7.98 5.34 15.10
CA LYS A 456 -9.17 5.69 14.30
C LYS A 456 -10.42 4.95 14.77
N LEU A 457 -10.32 3.67 15.16
CA LEU A 457 -11.44 2.91 15.72
C LEU A 457 -11.95 3.52 17.03
N ARG A 458 -11.04 3.90 17.91
CA ARG A 458 -11.36 4.57 19.17
C ARG A 458 -12.02 5.93 18.95
N GLU A 459 -11.45 6.77 18.09
CA GLU A 459 -11.91 8.15 17.90
C GLU A 459 -13.24 8.24 17.14
N ARG A 460 -13.40 7.46 16.06
CA ARG A 460 -14.57 7.57 15.18
C ARG A 460 -15.73 6.69 15.58
N PHE A 461 -15.44 5.51 16.11
CA PHE A 461 -16.46 4.50 16.42
C PHE A 461 -16.63 4.30 17.92
N SER A 462 -15.78 4.91 18.75
CA SER A 462 -15.77 4.72 20.20
C SER A 462 -15.62 3.24 20.59
N ILE A 463 -14.83 2.49 19.80
CA ILE A 463 -14.52 1.09 20.03
C ILE A 463 -13.07 1.00 20.53
N GLU A 464 -12.90 0.52 21.75
CA GLU A 464 -11.58 0.21 22.28
C GLU A 464 -11.19 -1.24 21.97
N ILE A 465 -9.97 -1.40 21.46
CA ILE A 465 -9.42 -2.69 21.07
C ILE A 465 -8.20 -3.03 21.92
N GLU A 466 -8.09 -4.31 22.27
CA GLU A 466 -6.88 -4.94 22.78
C GLU A 466 -6.22 -5.76 21.68
N VAL A 467 -4.91 -5.58 21.53
CA VAL A 467 -4.06 -6.35 20.61
C VAL A 467 -3.52 -7.58 21.33
N ALA A 468 -3.53 -8.71 20.65
CA ALA A 468 -2.98 -9.97 21.12
C ALA A 468 -2.23 -10.68 19.99
N GLU A 469 -1.33 -11.59 20.37
CA GLU A 469 -0.67 -12.46 19.41
C GLU A 469 -1.71 -13.37 18.70
N PRO A 470 -1.69 -13.43 17.36
CA PRO A 470 -2.54 -14.32 16.58
C PRO A 470 -2.33 -15.78 16.96
N LYS A 471 -3.44 -16.49 17.23
CA LYS A 471 -3.38 -17.94 17.45
C LYS A 471 -3.05 -18.63 16.12
N ILE A 472 -2.21 -19.66 16.19
CA ILE A 472 -1.86 -20.48 15.03
C ILE A 472 -2.94 -21.56 14.81
N PRO A 473 -3.45 -21.73 13.57
CA PRO A 473 -4.47 -22.74 13.26
C PRO A 473 -3.84 -24.13 13.15
N TYR A 474 -3.43 -24.73 14.27
CA TYR A 474 -2.95 -26.11 14.28
C TYR A 474 -4.02 -27.10 13.78
N ARG A 475 -3.61 -28.31 13.41
CA ARG A 475 -4.52 -29.42 13.08
C ARG A 475 -4.16 -30.66 13.88
N GLU A 476 -5.15 -31.49 14.19
CA GLU A 476 -4.92 -32.81 14.76
C GLU A 476 -5.10 -33.89 13.68
N THR A 477 -4.31 -34.96 13.74
CA THR A 477 -4.46 -36.12 12.86
C THR A 477 -3.90 -37.35 13.56
N ILE A 478 -4.00 -38.52 12.93
CA ILE A 478 -3.54 -39.80 13.46
C ILE A 478 -2.46 -40.40 12.56
N THR A 479 -1.69 -41.35 13.10
CA THR A 479 -0.65 -42.07 12.32
C THR A 479 -0.84 -43.59 12.33
N ALA A 480 -1.66 -44.12 13.23
CA ALA A 480 -1.96 -45.54 13.33
C ALA A 480 -3.46 -45.80 13.14
N ASN A 481 -3.80 -47.04 12.77
CA ASN A 481 -5.19 -47.48 12.75
C ASN A 481 -5.66 -47.80 14.17
N ALA A 482 -6.91 -47.50 14.50
CA ALA A 482 -7.53 -47.97 15.73
C ALA A 482 -8.97 -48.45 15.47
N GLU A 483 -9.39 -49.48 16.18
CA GLU A 483 -10.72 -50.06 16.09
C GLU A 483 -11.27 -50.31 17.50
N GLY A 484 -12.58 -50.18 17.66
CA GLY A 484 -13.23 -50.45 18.94
C GLY A 484 -14.68 -50.01 18.95
N SER A 485 -15.27 -50.05 20.14
CA SER A 485 -16.68 -49.78 20.32
C SER A 485 -16.97 -49.03 21.60
N TYR A 486 -18.11 -48.35 21.60
CA TYR A 486 -18.64 -47.68 22.77
C TYR A 486 -20.14 -47.91 22.87
N ARG A 487 -20.59 -48.26 24.08
CA ARG A 487 -22.01 -48.44 24.42
C ARG A 487 -22.45 -47.34 25.37
N HIS A 488 -23.28 -46.43 24.89
CA HIS A 488 -23.99 -45.46 25.71
C HIS A 488 -25.27 -46.09 26.25
N LYS A 489 -25.31 -46.38 27.55
CA LYS A 489 -26.53 -46.85 28.26
C LYS A 489 -26.74 -46.01 29.52
N LYS A 490 -27.82 -45.22 29.56
CA LYS A 490 -28.24 -44.47 30.75
C LYS A 490 -29.69 -44.76 31.10
N GLN A 491 -29.91 -45.04 32.37
CA GLN A 491 -31.22 -45.34 32.94
C GLN A 491 -31.34 -44.57 34.26
N SER A 492 -31.65 -43.28 34.19
CA SER A 492 -31.81 -42.40 35.36
C SER A 492 -33.12 -41.63 35.25
N GLY A 493 -34.16 -42.07 35.96
CA GLY A 493 -35.42 -41.34 36.25
C GLY A 493 -36.31 -40.87 35.09
N GLY A 494 -35.84 -40.88 33.84
CA GLY A 494 -36.55 -40.40 32.63
C GLY A 494 -36.44 -41.36 31.45
N LYS A 495 -36.69 -40.88 30.22
CA LYS A 495 -36.60 -41.69 28.98
C LYS A 495 -35.21 -42.33 28.88
N GLY A 496 -35.16 -43.66 28.74
CA GLY A 496 -33.91 -44.40 28.62
C GLY A 496 -33.10 -43.95 27.40
N GLN A 497 -31.78 -44.07 27.49
CA GLN A 497 -30.87 -43.79 26.40
C GLN A 497 -30.03 -45.02 26.08
N PHE A 498 -30.07 -45.47 24.83
CA PHE A 498 -29.28 -46.58 24.34
C PHE A 498 -28.70 -46.31 22.94
N GLY A 499 -27.40 -46.51 22.78
CA GLY A 499 -26.74 -46.53 21.48
C GLY A 499 -25.37 -47.20 21.59
N GLU A 500 -25.11 -48.17 20.73
CA GLU A 500 -23.80 -48.82 20.64
C GLU A 500 -23.28 -48.69 19.22
N VAL A 501 -22.04 -48.25 19.08
CA VAL A 501 -21.36 -48.06 17.80
C VAL A 501 -20.00 -48.74 17.83
N HIS A 502 -19.63 -49.36 16.72
CA HIS A 502 -18.32 -49.97 16.49
C HIS A 502 -17.71 -49.26 15.29
N MET A 503 -16.54 -48.69 15.50
CA MET A 503 -15.88 -47.82 14.54
C MET A 503 -14.44 -48.22 14.33
N LYS A 504 -13.94 -47.89 13.15
CA LYS A 504 -12.53 -47.96 12.81
C LYS A 504 -12.06 -46.61 12.29
N VAL A 505 -10.90 -46.16 12.77
CA VAL A 505 -10.26 -44.93 12.31
C VAL A 505 -8.95 -45.27 11.60
N ARG A 506 -8.71 -44.65 10.46
CA ARG A 506 -7.49 -44.84 9.64
C ARG A 506 -6.92 -43.48 9.22
N PRO A 507 -5.59 -43.30 9.21
CA PRO A 507 -4.98 -42.08 8.66
C PRO A 507 -5.16 -42.03 7.14
N LYS A 508 -5.28 -40.82 6.60
CA LYS A 508 -5.25 -40.54 5.16
C LYS A 508 -3.99 -39.72 4.80
N GLY A 509 -3.75 -39.56 3.50
CA GLY A 509 -2.69 -38.67 3.00
C GLY A 509 -2.92 -37.22 3.43
N ARG A 510 -1.85 -36.44 3.51
CA ARG A 510 -1.92 -35.02 3.90
C ARG A 510 -2.75 -34.22 2.89
N GLY A 511 -3.74 -33.49 3.36
CA GLY A 511 -4.65 -32.73 2.50
C GLY A 511 -5.76 -33.55 1.85
N GLU A 512 -5.87 -34.86 2.13
CA GLU A 512 -6.98 -35.70 1.65
C GLU A 512 -8.27 -35.53 2.48
N GLY A 513 -8.21 -34.78 3.58
CA GLY A 513 -9.37 -34.40 4.38
C GLY A 513 -9.99 -35.55 5.15
N TYR A 514 -11.28 -35.41 5.47
CA TYR A 514 -12.05 -36.38 6.24
C TYR A 514 -13.01 -37.18 5.35
N ASN A 515 -13.13 -38.48 5.62
CA ASN A 515 -14.14 -39.34 5.00
C ASN A 515 -14.91 -40.15 6.05
N PHE A 516 -16.23 -40.22 5.91
CA PHE A 516 -17.10 -41.10 6.70
C PHE A 516 -17.61 -42.24 5.84
N VAL A 517 -17.36 -43.49 6.27
CA VAL A 517 -17.79 -44.69 5.55
C VAL A 517 -18.85 -45.40 6.37
N ASP A 518 -20.07 -45.47 5.81
CA ASP A 518 -21.14 -46.33 6.33
C ASP A 518 -20.97 -47.75 5.77
N ALA A 519 -20.51 -48.66 6.62
CA ALA A 519 -20.36 -50.09 6.33
C ALA A 519 -21.36 -50.95 7.11
N ILE A 520 -22.46 -50.36 7.61
CA ILE A 520 -23.49 -51.09 8.35
C ILE A 520 -24.18 -52.13 7.45
N THR A 521 -24.16 -53.38 7.88
CA THR A 521 -24.87 -54.49 7.24
C THR A 521 -25.97 -55.04 8.15
N GLY A 522 -27.02 -55.62 7.56
CA GLY A 522 -28.06 -56.35 8.31
C GLY A 522 -28.97 -55.51 9.22
N GLY A 523 -28.94 -54.17 9.12
CA GLY A 523 -29.81 -53.29 9.90
C GLY A 523 -29.47 -53.20 11.40
N SER A 524 -28.22 -53.50 11.78
CA SER A 524 -27.74 -53.44 13.17
C SER A 524 -27.85 -52.04 13.81
N ILE A 525 -27.86 -50.99 12.98
CA ILE A 525 -28.33 -49.65 13.30
C ILE A 525 -29.37 -49.24 12.24
N PRO A 526 -30.57 -48.79 12.62
CA PRO A 526 -31.55 -48.23 11.69
C PRO A 526 -30.98 -47.04 10.92
N ALA A 527 -31.17 -46.98 9.60
CA ALA A 527 -30.61 -45.95 8.72
C ALA A 527 -30.91 -44.51 9.19
N ARG A 528 -32.06 -44.28 9.83
CA ARG A 528 -32.44 -42.98 10.41
C ARG A 528 -31.47 -42.45 11.48
N PHE A 529 -30.69 -43.32 12.14
CA PHE A 529 -29.74 -42.92 13.18
C PHE A 529 -28.31 -42.72 12.66
N ILE A 530 -27.99 -43.16 11.45
CA ILE A 530 -26.64 -43.02 10.85
C ILE A 530 -26.24 -41.54 10.71
N PRO A 531 -27.10 -40.62 10.24
CA PRO A 531 -26.76 -39.19 10.21
C PRO A 531 -26.42 -38.62 11.59
N ALA A 532 -27.02 -39.14 12.67
CA ALA A 532 -26.72 -38.70 14.03
C ALA A 532 -25.36 -39.22 14.52
N VAL A 533 -24.98 -40.43 14.12
CA VAL A 533 -23.65 -41.00 14.36
C VAL A 533 -22.59 -40.14 13.69
N GLU A 534 -22.74 -39.90 12.38
CA GLU A 534 -21.82 -39.07 11.58
C GLU A 534 -21.73 -37.66 12.16
N LYS A 535 -22.87 -37.03 12.48
CA LYS A 535 -22.89 -35.70 13.13
C LYS A 535 -22.09 -35.66 14.43
N GLY A 536 -22.12 -36.71 15.24
CA GLY A 536 -21.32 -36.79 16.47
C GLY A 536 -19.81 -36.86 16.22
N VAL A 537 -19.40 -37.51 15.13
CA VAL A 537 -18.01 -37.50 14.65
C VAL A 537 -17.65 -36.10 14.14
N ASN A 538 -18.44 -35.54 13.22
CA ASN A 538 -18.18 -34.23 12.59
C ASN A 538 -18.03 -33.10 13.62
N GLU A 539 -18.88 -33.06 14.66
CA GLU A 539 -18.74 -32.09 15.75
C GLU A 539 -17.45 -32.27 16.57
N THR A 540 -16.96 -33.50 16.66
CA THR A 540 -15.69 -33.79 17.32
C THR A 540 -14.50 -33.40 16.45
N LEU A 541 -14.60 -33.55 15.12
CA LEU A 541 -13.57 -33.07 14.20
C LEU A 541 -13.37 -31.56 14.32
N VAL A 542 -14.45 -30.81 14.54
CA VAL A 542 -14.38 -29.34 14.71
C VAL A 542 -13.79 -28.93 16.06
N THR A 543 -14.09 -29.68 17.12
CA THR A 543 -13.68 -29.30 18.48
C THR A 543 -12.35 -29.90 18.93
N GLY A 544 -11.74 -30.74 18.11
CA GLY A 544 -10.52 -31.48 18.45
C GLY A 544 -10.70 -32.53 19.54
N VAL A 545 -9.67 -33.36 19.72
CA VAL A 545 -9.65 -34.42 20.74
C VAL A 545 -8.57 -34.16 21.78
N ILE A 546 -7.41 -33.64 21.35
CA ILE A 546 -6.21 -33.46 22.18
C ILE A 546 -5.97 -31.99 22.48
N SER A 547 -5.68 -31.17 21.46
CA SER A 547 -5.35 -29.74 21.57
C SER A 547 -6.58 -28.85 21.40
N GLY A 548 -7.70 -29.41 20.95
CA GLY A 548 -8.89 -28.64 20.60
C GLY A 548 -8.81 -28.04 19.19
N SER A 549 -7.91 -28.56 18.35
CA SER A 549 -7.70 -28.09 16.98
C SER A 549 -8.46 -28.96 15.98
N LEU A 550 -8.74 -28.43 14.79
CA LEU A 550 -9.47 -29.19 13.77
C LEU A 550 -8.78 -30.51 13.43
N VAL A 551 -9.55 -31.60 13.44
CA VAL A 551 -9.06 -32.92 13.07
C VAL A 551 -9.18 -33.11 11.56
N VAL A 552 -8.08 -33.51 10.90
CA VAL A 552 -8.00 -33.67 9.44
C VAL A 552 -7.29 -34.97 9.05
N ASP A 553 -7.36 -35.30 7.76
CA ASP A 553 -6.63 -36.39 7.10
C ASP A 553 -6.86 -37.75 7.74
N LEU A 554 -8.13 -38.14 7.89
CA LEU A 554 -8.50 -39.47 8.39
C LEU A 554 -9.82 -39.97 7.81
N GLU A 555 -10.00 -41.28 7.86
CA GLU A 555 -11.24 -41.96 7.55
C GLU A 555 -11.84 -42.57 8.81
N VAL A 556 -13.15 -42.44 8.97
CA VAL A 556 -13.94 -43.11 10.02
C VAL A 556 -14.93 -44.06 9.36
N GLU A 557 -14.79 -45.34 9.62
CA GLU A 557 -15.70 -46.39 9.15
C GLU A 557 -16.60 -46.87 10.30
N LEU A 558 -17.91 -46.77 10.10
CA LEU A 558 -18.93 -47.34 10.98
C LEU A 558 -19.35 -48.70 10.41
N PHE A 559 -18.96 -49.80 11.06
CA PHE A 559 -19.18 -51.15 10.52
C PHE A 559 -20.18 -51.99 11.33
N PHE A 560 -20.46 -51.63 12.59
CA PHE A 560 -21.43 -52.35 13.42
C PHE A 560 -22.03 -51.46 14.52
N GLY A 561 -23.16 -51.87 15.08
CA GLY A 561 -23.74 -51.25 16.26
C GLY A 561 -24.92 -52.02 16.82
N LYS A 562 -25.53 -51.48 17.88
CA LYS A 562 -26.77 -52.02 18.45
C LYS A 562 -27.70 -50.88 18.82
N PHE A 563 -28.99 -51.10 18.64
CA PHE A 563 -30.06 -50.22 19.08
C PHE A 563 -31.06 -50.96 19.98
N HIS A 564 -31.90 -50.20 20.68
CA HIS A 564 -33.03 -50.69 21.45
C HIS A 564 -34.28 -49.92 20.98
N ASP A 565 -35.38 -50.62 20.73
CA ASP A 565 -36.56 -50.05 20.08
C ASP A 565 -37.14 -48.82 20.81
N VAL A 566 -37.05 -48.81 22.14
CA VAL A 566 -37.65 -47.78 22.99
C VAL A 566 -36.64 -46.73 23.45
N ASP A 567 -35.41 -47.17 23.76
CA ASP A 567 -34.40 -46.33 24.43
C ASP A 567 -33.40 -45.70 23.44
N SER A 568 -33.38 -46.15 22.18
CA SER A 568 -32.52 -45.53 21.17
C SER A 568 -33.09 -44.22 20.64
N SER A 569 -32.21 -43.24 20.52
CA SER A 569 -32.50 -41.93 19.97
C SER A 569 -31.30 -41.39 19.21
N GLU A 570 -31.52 -40.41 18.33
CA GLU A 570 -30.45 -39.71 17.62
C GLU A 570 -29.39 -39.16 18.60
N MET A 571 -29.83 -38.56 19.71
CA MET A 571 -28.92 -38.03 20.73
C MET A 571 -28.08 -39.12 21.38
N ALA A 572 -28.65 -40.30 21.66
CA ALA A 572 -27.90 -41.42 22.24
C ALA A 572 -26.81 -41.93 21.29
N PHE A 573 -27.13 -42.07 19.99
CA PHE A 573 -26.15 -42.48 18.97
C PHE A 573 -25.08 -41.42 18.72
N LYS A 574 -25.44 -40.14 18.76
CA LYS A 574 -24.50 -39.02 18.66
C LYS A 574 -23.51 -38.96 19.83
N ILE A 575 -23.98 -39.20 21.06
CA ILE A 575 -23.11 -39.30 22.23
C ILE A 575 -22.20 -40.53 22.12
N ALA A 576 -22.76 -41.67 21.69
CA ALA A 576 -22.01 -42.90 21.53
C ALA A 576 -20.88 -42.76 20.49
N SER A 577 -21.18 -42.16 19.34
CA SER A 577 -20.23 -41.91 18.25
C SER A 577 -19.11 -40.95 18.64
N ARG A 578 -19.47 -39.82 19.25
CA ARG A 578 -18.49 -38.86 19.79
C ARG A 578 -17.54 -39.52 20.78
N THR A 579 -18.04 -40.34 21.69
CA THR A 579 -17.20 -40.97 22.73
C THR A 579 -16.33 -42.06 22.13
N CYS A 580 -16.90 -42.93 21.28
CA CYS A 580 -16.15 -43.94 20.55
C CYS A 580 -15.00 -43.32 19.76
N PHE A 581 -15.29 -42.31 18.94
CA PHE A 581 -14.29 -41.64 18.12
C PHE A 581 -13.16 -41.03 18.97
N LYS A 582 -13.46 -40.35 20.08
CA LYS A 582 -12.43 -39.79 20.98
C LYS A 582 -11.52 -40.86 21.57
N GLU A 583 -12.06 -42.02 21.95
CA GLU A 583 -11.27 -43.13 22.48
C GLU A 583 -10.38 -43.77 21.41
N LEU A 584 -10.91 -43.94 20.20
CA LEU A 584 -10.14 -44.48 19.07
C LEU A 584 -9.04 -43.52 18.62
N PHE A 585 -9.35 -42.23 18.52
CA PHE A 585 -8.38 -41.20 18.16
C PHE A 585 -7.18 -41.20 19.10
N LYS A 586 -7.41 -41.34 20.42
CA LYS A 586 -6.34 -41.44 21.42
C LYS A 586 -5.49 -42.71 21.29
N LYS A 587 -6.07 -43.81 20.79
CA LYS A 587 -5.36 -45.08 20.54
C LYS A 587 -4.62 -45.09 19.20
N ALA A 588 -4.98 -44.20 18.27
CA ALA A 588 -4.47 -44.12 16.91
C ALA A 588 -3.18 -43.28 16.77
N ASN A 589 -2.43 -43.08 17.86
CA ASN A 589 -1.21 -42.26 17.93
C ASN A 589 -1.42 -40.85 17.34
N PRO A 590 -2.18 -39.99 18.03
CA PRO A 590 -2.52 -38.66 17.54
C PRO A 590 -1.30 -37.73 17.54
N ILE A 591 -1.22 -36.90 16.51
CA ILE A 591 -0.15 -35.91 16.31
C ILE A 591 -0.74 -34.56 15.93
N LEU A 592 0.04 -33.49 16.17
CA LEU A 592 -0.30 -32.12 15.81
C LEU A 592 0.38 -31.76 14.49
N LEU A 593 -0.32 -30.99 13.66
CA LEU A 593 0.23 -30.37 12.46
C LEU A 593 0.21 -28.84 12.61
N GLU A 594 1.27 -28.19 12.15
CA GLU A 594 1.36 -26.73 12.04
C GLU A 594 1.30 -26.28 10.58
N PRO A 595 0.82 -25.05 10.32
CA PRO A 595 0.77 -24.51 8.97
C PRO A 595 2.15 -24.00 8.54
N ILE A 596 2.59 -24.48 7.37
CA ILE A 596 3.82 -24.04 6.70
C ILE A 596 3.44 -23.07 5.58
N TYR A 597 4.16 -21.95 5.52
CA TYR A 597 3.99 -20.91 4.51
C TYR A 597 5.23 -20.83 3.64
N THR A 598 5.04 -20.55 2.36
CA THR A 598 6.11 -20.16 1.45
C THR A 598 6.31 -18.66 1.55
N PHE A 599 7.51 -18.26 1.97
CA PHE A 599 7.96 -16.87 2.03
C PHE A 599 8.86 -16.56 0.83
N LYS A 600 8.62 -15.42 0.19
CA LYS A 600 9.51 -14.82 -0.81
C LYS A 600 10.08 -13.53 -0.24
N ILE A 601 11.33 -13.56 0.19
CA ILE A 601 11.99 -12.46 0.90
C ILE A 601 12.95 -11.78 -0.08
N SER A 602 12.70 -10.51 -0.39
CA SER A 602 13.51 -9.68 -1.29
C SER A 602 14.41 -8.76 -0.46
N VAL A 603 15.73 -8.87 -0.64
CA VAL A 603 16.73 -8.06 0.06
C VAL A 603 17.88 -7.66 -0.86
N PRO A 604 18.59 -6.56 -0.58
CA PRO A 604 19.88 -6.29 -1.21
C PRO A 604 20.86 -7.42 -0.98
N GLU A 605 21.78 -7.63 -1.95
CA GLU A 605 22.71 -8.75 -1.96
C GLU A 605 23.56 -8.84 -0.68
N GLU A 606 23.95 -7.70 -0.11
CA GLU A 606 24.74 -7.58 1.12
C GLU A 606 24.09 -8.23 2.36
N TYR A 607 22.75 -8.31 2.43
CA TYR A 607 22.04 -8.90 3.58
C TYR A 607 21.68 -10.39 3.37
N THR A 608 21.96 -10.95 2.19
CA THR A 608 21.53 -12.31 1.83
C THR A 608 21.99 -13.36 2.84
N GLY A 609 23.24 -13.28 3.29
CA GLY A 609 23.82 -14.22 4.25
C GLY A 609 23.13 -14.19 5.61
N ASP A 610 22.86 -12.99 6.13
CA ASP A 610 22.20 -12.80 7.42
C ASP A 610 20.76 -13.34 7.39
N ILE A 611 20.02 -13.09 6.31
CA ILE A 611 18.65 -13.58 6.13
C ILE A 611 18.60 -15.10 5.99
N MET A 612 19.51 -15.71 5.24
CA MET A 612 19.61 -17.17 5.16
C MET A 612 19.89 -17.80 6.54
N GLY A 613 20.72 -17.14 7.35
CA GLY A 613 20.96 -17.51 8.74
C GLY A 613 19.69 -17.45 9.58
N ASP A 614 18.98 -16.32 9.55
CA ASP A 614 17.74 -16.14 10.33
C ASP A 614 16.65 -17.14 9.95
N ILE A 615 16.39 -17.36 8.65
CA ILE A 615 15.44 -18.38 8.18
C ILE A 615 15.78 -19.76 8.76
N SER A 616 17.06 -20.11 8.79
CA SER A 616 17.52 -21.40 9.33
C SER A 616 17.26 -21.51 10.85
N THR A 617 17.43 -20.41 11.61
CA THR A 617 17.10 -20.39 13.04
C THR A 617 15.59 -20.54 13.31
N LYS A 618 14.76 -20.12 12.35
CA LYS A 618 13.29 -20.17 12.39
C LYS A 618 12.70 -21.48 11.85
N ARG A 619 13.47 -22.58 11.86
CA ARG A 619 13.07 -23.88 11.29
C ARG A 619 12.68 -23.79 9.80
N GLY A 620 13.11 -22.74 9.12
CA GLY A 620 12.83 -22.53 7.71
C GLY A 620 13.69 -23.40 6.81
N ARG A 621 13.13 -23.81 5.66
CA ARG A 621 13.80 -24.59 4.63
C ARG A 621 13.90 -23.75 3.36
N PRO A 622 15.09 -23.21 3.02
CA PRO A 622 15.29 -22.52 1.76
C PRO A 622 15.05 -23.46 0.57
N GLU A 623 14.27 -23.01 -0.42
CA GLU A 623 13.98 -23.76 -1.66
C GLU A 623 14.79 -23.24 -2.84
N GLY A 624 15.16 -21.95 -2.82
CA GLY A 624 15.95 -21.34 -3.89
C GLY A 624 16.17 -19.86 -3.68
N MET A 625 17.03 -19.29 -4.53
CA MET A 625 17.36 -17.86 -4.55
C MET A 625 17.48 -17.39 -6.00
N GLU A 626 16.87 -16.26 -6.32
CA GLU A 626 16.89 -15.66 -7.64
C GLU A 626 17.29 -14.18 -7.56
N SER A 627 18.11 -13.72 -8.50
CA SER A 627 18.42 -12.29 -8.62
C SER A 627 17.34 -11.60 -9.46
N LYS A 628 16.74 -10.55 -8.90
CA LYS A 628 15.69 -9.76 -9.57
C LYS A 628 15.91 -8.27 -9.30
N ALA A 629 16.12 -7.51 -10.38
CA ALA A 629 16.26 -6.04 -10.32
C ALA A 629 17.29 -5.55 -9.28
N GLY A 630 18.45 -6.20 -9.20
CA GLY A 630 19.52 -5.83 -8.25
C GLY A 630 19.29 -6.27 -6.80
N LYS A 631 18.21 -7.00 -6.51
CA LYS A 631 17.92 -7.62 -5.21
C LYS A 631 17.99 -9.14 -5.33
N GLN A 632 18.27 -9.82 -4.23
CA GLN A 632 18.15 -11.27 -4.09
C GLN A 632 16.78 -11.61 -3.52
N VAL A 633 16.07 -12.51 -4.17
CA VAL A 633 14.77 -13.04 -3.73
C VAL A 633 14.98 -14.46 -3.22
N ILE A 634 14.91 -14.62 -1.91
CA ILE A 634 15.04 -15.90 -1.22
C ILE A 634 13.65 -16.50 -1.07
N THR A 635 13.45 -17.71 -1.59
CA THR A 635 12.22 -18.49 -1.39
C THR A 635 12.46 -19.55 -0.33
N ALA A 636 11.66 -19.56 0.73
CA ALA A 636 11.79 -20.51 1.83
C ALA A 636 10.43 -20.93 2.39
N LYS A 637 10.31 -22.19 2.82
CA LYS A 637 9.16 -22.68 3.58
C LYS A 637 9.43 -22.53 5.07
N VAL A 638 8.55 -21.85 5.79
CA VAL A 638 8.73 -21.55 7.21
C VAL A 638 7.41 -21.80 7.97
N PRO A 639 7.44 -22.38 9.18
CA PRO A 639 6.25 -22.47 10.02
C PRO A 639 5.72 -21.09 10.38
N LEU A 640 4.39 -20.90 10.30
CA LEU A 640 3.77 -19.60 10.59
C LEU A 640 4.07 -19.12 12.02
N SER A 641 4.20 -20.04 12.97
CA SER A 641 4.49 -19.75 14.38
C SER A 641 5.82 -19.01 14.60
N GLU A 642 6.79 -19.17 13.69
CA GLU A 642 8.12 -18.56 13.80
C GLU A 642 8.19 -17.14 13.20
N MET A 643 7.10 -16.73 12.54
CA MET A 643 7.05 -15.54 11.67
C MET A 643 6.23 -14.40 12.26
N TYR A 644 5.76 -14.53 13.51
CA TYR A 644 5.10 -13.42 14.21
C TYR A 644 6.04 -12.21 14.29
N ARG A 645 5.55 -11.06 13.80
CA ARG A 645 6.31 -9.79 13.71
C ARG A 645 7.62 -9.89 12.93
N TYR A 646 7.73 -10.83 11.98
CA TYR A 646 8.94 -10.99 11.17
C TYR A 646 9.29 -9.72 10.38
N ALA A 647 8.30 -8.94 9.92
CA ALA A 647 8.54 -7.66 9.22
C ALA A 647 9.45 -6.70 10.00
N THR A 648 9.30 -6.62 11.32
CA THR A 648 10.14 -5.76 12.17
C THR A 648 11.57 -6.29 12.26
N THR A 649 11.71 -7.61 12.39
CA THR A 649 13.03 -8.28 12.42
C THR A 649 13.75 -8.09 11.10
N LEU A 650 13.07 -8.39 9.98
CA LEU A 650 13.59 -8.20 8.63
C LEU A 650 14.04 -6.75 8.41
N LYS A 651 13.18 -5.77 8.70
CA LYS A 651 13.52 -4.33 8.57
C LYS A 651 14.76 -3.97 9.40
N THR A 652 14.90 -4.53 10.60
CA THR A 652 16.07 -4.25 11.44
C THR A 652 17.36 -4.81 10.83
N MET A 653 17.31 -6.06 10.34
CA MET A 653 18.46 -6.73 9.73
C MET A 653 18.90 -6.07 8.42
N THR A 654 17.95 -5.56 7.63
CA THR A 654 18.21 -5.04 6.28
C THR A 654 18.22 -3.51 6.22
N GLN A 655 18.30 -2.82 7.36
CA GLN A 655 18.17 -1.36 7.45
C GLN A 655 16.92 -0.80 6.73
N GLY A 656 15.82 -1.55 6.78
CA GLY A 656 14.53 -1.22 6.18
C GLY A 656 14.40 -1.55 4.69
N LYS A 657 15.45 -2.05 4.02
CA LYS A 657 15.46 -2.36 2.58
C LYS A 657 14.84 -3.72 2.21
N GLY A 658 14.53 -4.55 3.19
CA GLY A 658 13.97 -5.88 3.02
C GLY A 658 12.45 -5.89 2.96
N TRP A 659 11.92 -6.73 2.06
CA TRP A 659 10.50 -6.96 1.88
C TRP A 659 10.20 -8.46 1.84
N PHE A 660 9.00 -8.90 2.21
CA PHE A 660 8.59 -10.27 1.98
C PHE A 660 7.13 -10.40 1.57
N GLU A 661 6.83 -11.48 0.88
CA GLU A 661 5.48 -11.99 0.66
C GLU A 661 5.34 -13.38 1.26
N GLN A 662 4.12 -13.76 1.64
CA GLN A 662 3.82 -15.09 2.16
C GLN A 662 2.58 -15.68 1.51
N GLU A 663 2.56 -17.01 1.37
CA GLU A 663 1.42 -17.79 0.87
C GLU A 663 1.34 -19.13 1.62
N PHE A 664 0.14 -19.58 1.95
CA PHE A 664 -0.05 -20.87 2.61
C PHE A 664 0.45 -22.00 1.69
N SER A 665 1.25 -22.92 2.23
CA SER A 665 1.75 -24.07 1.48
C SER A 665 0.98 -25.34 1.85
N HIS A 666 1.15 -25.83 3.08
CA HIS A 666 0.57 -27.08 3.56
C HIS A 666 0.67 -27.19 5.09
N TYR A 667 0.14 -28.27 5.65
CA TYR A 667 0.33 -28.64 7.05
C TYR A 667 1.43 -29.71 7.19
N GLU A 668 2.39 -29.51 8.10
CA GLU A 668 3.47 -30.45 8.43
C GLU A 668 3.39 -30.84 9.91
N VAL A 669 3.99 -31.98 10.28
CA VAL A 669 4.12 -32.39 11.68
C VAL A 669 5.02 -31.42 12.43
N VAL A 670 4.57 -31.00 13.62
CA VAL A 670 5.32 -30.10 14.52
C VAL A 670 6.65 -30.69 14.97
#